data_AF-A0A6A5CH31-F1
#
_entry.id   AF-A0A6A5CH31-F1
#
_cell.length_a   1.000
_cell.length_b   1.000
_cell.length_c   1.000
_cell.angle_alpha   90.00
_cell.angle_beta   90.00
_cell.angle_gamma   90.00
#
_symmetry.space_group_name_H-M   'P 1'
#
loop_
_entity.id
_entity.type
_entity.pdbx_description
1 polymer ?
#
loop_
_entity_poly.entity_id
_entity_poly.type
_entity_poly.pdbx_seq_one_letter_code
_entity_poly.pdbx_strand_id
1 'polypeptide(L)'
;MQDPQTQEALRTGDFNKVIELTAKPSEVLIRKCTQDLFEMAATEIKFNALISSSVGMPIAWMLSERYEIPLLYVGLVSEAPTSDFPFCVLSPMSLGDDEKNLASYEQVYRVAFKKTEEMVNEQRQGLGLAPMNDSSSGWLGLKEKYNMPIIYAFSDVVFGGKKPKGYRENIHLTGFFELKLEHDQLGSEIEVFLAKPKTEPIFLSFGSMPALNPFQLFELTLSVLMRYERVILSCGWTDMDQIMEDLNTHHHMENMDSKFSNEEIQQYRELLNSLKHYIANDRLLIIKECPYYLLFPQCACIVHHCGAGTTGAALKSGNPQVVIPVFMDQPFWAHKMFELGVASYPVLLKDIDNEKVNEAIDFVLCGEKSESIKKKALLIAQHLQKQEEECNPIERAIELCLDSLKSNPFIVPRIEFQDDIRKKTTDDSSHFLQKNILFLGSEESGKSTLCGCLECHDDTRYVEKRAYNLYLGIPEHLWPSKEQRVLEAYQSAADHTSRPERAPLIQIGVLHKTDQEKKEILTLMNVSTKKRKLDCLIKACFLADIAVLVVDITDNKFEKEIEKFDSTLNNQLRVAKSFGIQHMIVCLNKCDTETQIQKLHNRYLEIVTCLEIKLRKLGWRNIPFIPVSSVGSAPNVVHNNGAYHFYKGDPLWNTLKNLQITKDSMNLKDKSLKLAPMDIYKIGGVGTVIIARIERGTIRENDTIQSYPKYGSCKNWIVKSLEIAFNPVKRANVGDFVGVALKNCSIRDIKNYYVFNKIHEPLEPMDVESFEATVKIIITPESGEIRVGYTCKMHFMTYKYLCKIEEIMSVRMSETNKTEEQHYPQSAKVGQVIQARIRLLMRFHKFAPLELYSENPRLGRVLLVDKNKLIGVANVTKLNYCKTSFKEDDDIVKNTHQ
;
A
#
# COMPACT_ATOMS: atom_id res chain seq x y z
N MET A 1 16.47 14.16 -19.91
CA MET A 1 17.60 15.07 -20.18
C MET A 1 18.21 14.85 -21.56
N GLN A 2 18.50 13.62 -22.01
CA GLN A 2 19.08 13.37 -23.35
C GLN A 2 18.10 13.50 -24.54
N ASP A 3 16.81 13.73 -24.28
CA ASP A 3 15.82 13.96 -25.33
C ASP A 3 16.13 15.25 -26.12
N PRO A 4 16.12 15.24 -27.48
CA PRO A 4 16.50 16.40 -28.29
C PRO A 4 15.68 17.67 -28.02
N GLN A 5 14.38 17.54 -27.73
CA GLN A 5 13.53 18.69 -27.42
C GLN A 5 13.89 19.30 -26.06
N THR A 6 14.23 18.44 -25.09
CA THR A 6 14.70 18.85 -23.77
C THR A 6 16.05 19.55 -23.87
N GLN A 7 16.96 19.05 -24.71
CA GLN A 7 18.26 19.67 -24.99
C GLN A 7 18.10 21.05 -25.65
N GLU A 8 17.20 21.17 -26.63
CA GLU A 8 16.92 22.46 -27.27
C GLU A 8 16.31 23.49 -26.31
N ALA A 9 15.42 23.05 -25.41
CA ALA A 9 14.85 23.90 -24.37
C ALA A 9 15.92 24.39 -23.37
N LEU A 10 16.88 23.52 -22.99
CA LEU A 10 18.02 23.93 -22.15
C LEU A 10 18.90 24.97 -22.86
N ARG A 11 19.16 24.79 -24.16
CA ARG A 11 19.96 25.71 -24.98
C ARG A 11 19.34 27.09 -25.09
N THR A 12 18.04 27.15 -25.33
CA THR A 12 17.31 28.42 -25.48
C THR A 12 17.01 29.09 -24.13
N GLY A 13 17.30 28.41 -23.01
CA GLY A 13 16.94 28.87 -21.67
C GLY A 13 15.43 28.81 -21.40
N ASP A 14 14.67 28.06 -22.20
CA ASP A 14 13.24 27.81 -21.97
C ASP A 14 13.05 26.72 -20.90
N PHE A 15 13.35 27.10 -19.66
CA PHE A 15 13.25 26.20 -18.51
C PHE A 15 11.81 25.75 -18.22
N ASN A 16 10.81 26.52 -18.64
CA ASN A 16 9.42 26.08 -18.53
C ASN A 16 9.18 24.87 -19.43
N LYS A 17 9.72 24.88 -20.65
CA LYS A 17 9.64 23.75 -21.56
C LYS A 17 10.45 22.55 -21.08
N VAL A 18 11.61 22.76 -20.47
CA VAL A 18 12.38 21.68 -19.81
C VAL A 18 11.54 21.00 -18.72
N ILE A 19 10.89 21.77 -17.86
CA ILE A 19 10.02 21.24 -16.80
C ILE A 19 8.83 20.47 -17.40
N GLU A 20 8.21 20.98 -18.47
CA GLU A 20 7.11 20.31 -19.16
C GLU A 20 7.53 18.95 -19.74
N LEU A 21 8.63 18.91 -20.50
CA LEU A 21 9.13 17.71 -21.17
C LEU A 21 9.62 16.64 -20.18
N THR A 22 10.17 17.07 -19.04
CA THR A 22 10.68 16.16 -18.00
C THR A 22 9.62 15.71 -17.00
N ALA A 23 8.45 16.35 -16.95
CA ALA A 23 7.40 16.06 -15.96
C ALA A 23 6.91 14.61 -16.06
N LYS A 24 6.54 14.15 -17.26
CA LYS A 24 5.96 12.81 -17.43
C LYS A 24 6.96 11.67 -17.18
N PRO A 25 8.20 11.71 -17.72
CA PRO A 25 9.22 10.72 -17.38
C PRO A 25 9.53 10.69 -15.88
N SER A 26 9.58 11.85 -15.22
CA SER A 26 9.81 11.93 -13.77
C SER A 26 8.65 11.31 -12.98
N GLU A 27 7.41 11.55 -13.39
CA GLU A 27 6.22 10.92 -12.80
C GLU A 27 6.29 9.39 -12.90
N VAL A 28 6.63 8.85 -14.07
CA VAL A 28 6.76 7.40 -14.29
C VAL A 28 7.86 6.80 -13.40
N LEU A 29 9.02 7.45 -13.31
CA LEU A 29 10.11 7.00 -12.47
C LEU A 29 9.71 7.01 -10.99
N ILE A 30 9.10 8.10 -10.50
CA ILE A 30 8.62 8.22 -9.13
C ILE A 30 7.59 7.13 -8.84
N ARG A 31 6.65 6.88 -9.75
CA ARG A 31 5.65 5.80 -9.60
C ARG A 31 6.31 4.44 -9.43
N LYS A 32 7.27 4.11 -10.29
CA LYS A 32 8.02 2.85 -10.22
C LYS A 32 8.81 2.72 -8.92
N CYS A 33 9.63 3.72 -8.57
CA CYS A 33 10.41 3.70 -7.33
C CYS A 33 9.52 3.57 -6.10
N THR A 34 8.34 4.20 -6.13
CA THR A 34 7.35 4.09 -5.05
C THR A 34 6.80 2.67 -4.93
N GLN A 35 6.40 2.05 -6.05
CA GLN A 35 5.94 0.67 -6.06
C GLN A 35 7.02 -0.31 -5.56
N ASP A 36 8.24 -0.20 -6.08
CA ASP A 36 9.36 -1.07 -5.69
C ASP A 36 9.62 -0.98 -4.17
N LEU A 37 9.68 0.24 -3.62
CA LEU A 37 9.87 0.44 -2.18
C LEU A 37 8.68 -0.02 -1.33
N PHE A 38 7.45 0.09 -1.85
CA PHE A 38 6.25 -0.41 -1.16
C PHE A 38 6.23 -1.93 -1.11
N GLU A 39 6.61 -2.60 -2.20
CA GLU A 39 6.77 -4.05 -2.23
C GLU A 39 7.86 -4.49 -1.26
N MET A 40 9.02 -3.83 -1.25
CA MET A 40 10.10 -4.11 -0.30
C MET A 40 9.66 -3.93 1.15
N ALA A 41 8.97 -2.83 1.49
CA ALA A 41 8.45 -2.59 2.84
C ALA A 41 7.31 -3.53 3.25
N ALA A 42 6.61 -4.15 2.29
CA ALA A 42 5.60 -5.17 2.53
C ALA A 42 6.20 -6.58 2.70
N THR A 43 7.40 -6.83 2.20
CA THR A 43 8.19 -8.04 2.51
C THR A 43 8.78 -7.93 3.93
N GLU A 44 9.23 -9.03 4.54
CA GLU A 44 9.74 -9.05 5.93
C GLU A 44 11.03 -8.21 6.17
N ILE A 45 11.45 -7.38 5.22
CA ILE A 45 12.58 -6.46 5.32
C ILE A 45 12.19 -5.30 6.26
N LYS A 46 12.86 -5.21 7.41
CA LYS A 46 12.71 -4.09 8.34
C LYS A 46 13.74 -3.01 8.04
N PHE A 47 13.27 -1.83 7.67
CA PHE A 47 14.13 -0.64 7.60
C PHE A 47 14.30 -0.02 8.99
N ASN A 48 15.54 0.29 9.37
CA ASN A 48 15.83 0.99 10.63
C ASN A 48 15.57 2.51 10.52
N ALA A 49 15.75 3.07 9.33
CA ALA A 49 15.53 4.48 9.03
C ALA A 49 15.36 4.67 7.52
N LEU A 50 14.75 5.79 7.13
CA LEU A 50 14.70 6.33 5.78
C LEU A 50 15.53 7.60 5.75
N ILE A 51 16.48 7.69 4.81
CA ILE A 51 17.24 8.91 4.54
C ILE A 51 16.83 9.38 3.16
N SER A 52 16.34 10.61 3.06
CA SER A 52 15.82 11.13 1.80
C SER A 52 16.34 12.53 1.52
N SER A 53 16.37 12.89 0.25
CA SER A 53 16.55 14.25 -0.23
C SER A 53 15.25 14.76 -0.82
N SER A 54 15.25 15.96 -1.39
CA SER A 54 14.08 16.61 -1.97
C SER A 54 13.29 15.65 -2.88
N VAL A 55 13.89 15.11 -3.94
CA VAL A 55 13.16 14.30 -4.93
C VAL A 55 12.51 13.04 -4.32
N GLY A 56 13.17 12.40 -3.36
CA GLY A 56 12.67 11.18 -2.70
C GLY A 56 11.70 11.43 -1.55
N MET A 57 11.54 12.67 -1.11
CA MET A 57 10.81 13.00 0.11
C MET A 57 9.32 12.60 0.08
N PRO A 58 8.55 12.76 -1.02
CA PRO A 58 7.16 12.29 -1.05
C PRO A 58 7.02 10.80 -0.75
N ILE A 59 7.92 9.99 -1.29
CA ILE A 59 7.95 8.54 -1.10
C ILE A 59 8.32 8.20 0.35
N ALA A 60 9.42 8.77 0.82
CA ALA A 60 9.92 8.53 2.17
C ALA A 60 8.94 8.99 3.25
N TRP A 61 8.22 10.09 3.00
CA TRP A 61 7.14 10.59 3.86
C TRP A 61 6.01 9.57 4.00
N MET A 62 5.49 9.06 2.86
CA MET A 62 4.44 8.06 2.85
C MET A 62 4.86 6.76 3.55
N LEU A 63 6.09 6.31 3.33
CA LEU A 63 6.63 5.12 3.97
C LEU A 63 6.78 5.29 5.49
N SER A 64 7.33 6.43 5.93
CA SER A 64 7.42 6.78 7.35
C SER A 64 6.05 6.82 8.01
N GLU A 65 5.07 7.48 7.38
CA GLU A 65 3.70 7.61 7.88
C GLU A 65 2.97 6.26 8.00
N ARG A 66 3.17 5.39 6.99
CA ARG A 66 2.49 4.10 6.92
C ARG A 66 3.10 3.06 7.86
N TYR A 67 4.43 2.92 7.80
CA TYR A 67 5.16 1.83 8.44
C TYR A 67 5.86 2.26 9.73
N GLU A 68 5.72 3.52 10.15
CA GLU A 68 6.30 4.08 11.37
C GLU A 68 7.85 3.97 11.36
N ILE A 69 8.44 4.12 10.19
CA ILE A 69 9.90 4.08 10.00
C ILE A 69 10.46 5.49 10.24
N PRO A 70 11.50 5.66 11.07
CA PRO A 70 12.16 6.95 11.27
C PRO A 70 12.62 7.58 9.95
N LEU A 71 12.45 8.89 9.79
CA LEU A 71 12.77 9.64 8.58
C LEU A 71 13.76 10.77 8.88
N LEU A 72 14.77 10.88 8.04
CA LEU A 72 15.81 11.91 8.06
C LEU A 72 15.88 12.59 6.68
N TYR A 73 16.18 13.89 6.68
CA TYR A 73 16.38 14.63 5.44
C TYR A 73 17.80 15.17 5.32
N VAL A 74 18.38 14.90 4.15
CA VAL A 74 19.69 15.38 3.74
C VAL A 74 19.52 16.16 2.44
N GLY A 75 19.65 17.48 2.53
CA GLY A 75 19.54 18.41 1.41
C GLY A 75 20.91 18.86 0.90
N LEU A 76 21.01 19.03 -0.43
CA LEU A 76 22.20 19.57 -1.09
C LEU A 76 22.08 21.06 -1.38
N VAL A 77 20.89 21.65 -1.19
CA VAL A 77 20.55 23.03 -1.53
C VAL A 77 19.69 23.65 -0.44
N SER A 78 19.76 24.97 -0.29
CA SER A 78 19.01 25.71 0.73
C SER A 78 17.52 25.74 0.39
N GLU A 79 16.77 24.79 0.93
CA GLU A 79 15.31 24.72 0.73
C GLU A 79 14.48 25.26 1.88
N ALA A 80 15.08 25.51 3.04
CA ALA A 80 14.39 26.02 4.21
C ALA A 80 14.10 27.52 4.03
N PRO A 81 12.91 28.01 4.47
CA PRO A 81 12.55 29.42 4.33
C PRO A 81 13.53 30.35 5.07
N THR A 82 13.94 31.41 4.39
CA THR A 82 14.73 32.52 4.93
C THR A 82 14.29 33.84 4.32
N SER A 83 14.50 34.94 5.04
CA SER A 83 14.27 36.28 4.52
C SER A 83 15.47 36.84 3.75
N ASP A 84 16.64 36.19 3.80
CA ASP A 84 17.86 36.70 3.16
C ASP A 84 17.82 36.57 1.62
N PHE A 85 17.18 35.52 1.10
CA PHE A 85 17.08 35.24 -0.33
C PHE A 85 15.84 34.38 -0.64
N PRO A 86 15.31 34.42 -1.88
CA PRO A 86 14.16 33.60 -2.27
C PRO A 86 14.55 32.13 -2.49
N PHE A 87 13.55 31.26 -2.69
CA PHE A 87 13.78 29.87 -3.06
C PHE A 87 14.75 29.77 -4.26
N CYS A 88 15.84 29.01 -4.11
CA CYS A 88 17.03 29.10 -4.96
C CYS A 88 16.80 28.81 -6.46
N VAL A 89 15.71 28.13 -6.80
CA VAL A 89 15.32 27.84 -8.19
C VAL A 89 14.56 29.00 -8.86
N LEU A 90 13.94 29.90 -8.07
CA LEU A 90 13.20 31.04 -8.62
C LEU A 90 14.11 32.21 -8.97
N SER A 91 15.08 32.50 -8.12
CA SER A 91 16.01 33.60 -8.35
C SER A 91 17.34 33.32 -7.64
N PRO A 92 18.47 33.60 -8.30
CA PRO A 92 19.79 33.51 -7.67
C PRO A 92 20.06 34.66 -6.70
N MET A 93 19.27 35.74 -6.77
CA MET A 93 19.43 36.98 -6.01
C MET A 93 18.24 37.23 -5.09
N SER A 94 18.49 37.99 -4.02
CA SER A 94 17.45 38.55 -3.16
C SER A 94 16.44 39.37 -3.97
N LEU A 95 15.14 39.26 -3.63
CA LEU A 95 14.08 40.08 -4.23
C LEU A 95 14.04 41.51 -3.65
N GLY A 96 15.03 41.86 -2.81
CA GLY A 96 15.17 43.17 -2.19
C GLY A 96 14.18 43.46 -1.06
N ASP A 97 13.42 42.46 -0.65
CA ASP A 97 12.39 42.56 0.38
C ASP A 97 12.24 41.23 1.12
N ASP A 98 12.37 41.29 2.45
CA ASP A 98 12.36 40.12 3.34
C ASP A 98 11.05 39.30 3.23
N GLU A 99 9.90 39.98 3.06
CA GLU A 99 8.61 39.32 2.91
C GLU A 99 8.47 38.63 1.55
N LYS A 100 8.92 39.26 0.45
CA LYS A 100 8.94 38.63 -0.88
C LYS A 100 9.84 37.41 -0.92
N ASN A 101 11.00 37.47 -0.26
CA ASN A 101 11.91 36.32 -0.16
C ASN A 101 11.21 35.14 0.54
N LEU A 102 10.59 35.38 1.70
CA LEU A 102 9.83 34.35 2.42
C LEU A 102 8.64 33.81 1.62
N ALA A 103 7.86 34.68 0.98
CA ALA A 103 6.69 34.30 0.19
C ALA A 103 7.05 33.39 -1.01
N SER A 104 8.26 33.53 -1.55
CA SER A 104 8.73 32.69 -2.65
C SER A 104 8.78 31.20 -2.30
N TYR A 105 9.08 30.86 -1.03
CA TYR A 105 9.12 29.47 -0.56
C TYR A 105 7.71 28.85 -0.55
N GLU A 106 6.73 29.56 0.03
CA GLU A 106 5.33 29.11 0.06
C GLU A 106 4.81 28.88 -1.37
N GLN A 107 5.12 29.82 -2.28
CA GLN A 107 4.71 29.72 -3.68
C GLN A 107 5.29 28.47 -4.35
N VAL A 108 6.59 28.21 -4.22
CA VAL A 108 7.24 27.02 -4.81
C VAL A 108 6.65 25.75 -4.22
N TYR A 109 6.51 25.67 -2.91
CA TYR A 109 5.98 24.48 -2.26
C TYR A 109 4.55 24.16 -2.73
N ARG A 110 3.68 25.18 -2.84
CA ARG A 110 2.31 25.02 -3.32
C ARG A 110 2.27 24.56 -4.78
N VAL A 111 3.08 25.16 -5.66
CA VAL A 111 3.12 24.81 -7.09
C VAL A 111 3.67 23.39 -7.28
N ALA A 112 4.75 23.04 -6.59
CA ALA A 112 5.34 21.70 -6.65
C ALA A 112 4.35 20.63 -6.16
N PHE A 113 3.62 20.92 -5.09
CA PHE A 113 2.57 20.02 -4.59
C PHE A 113 1.42 19.87 -5.58
N LYS A 114 0.83 20.96 -6.07
CA LYS A 114 -0.31 20.92 -7.01
C LYS A 114 -0.02 20.11 -8.28
N LYS A 115 1.21 20.18 -8.81
CA LYS A 115 1.63 19.38 -9.99
C LYS A 115 1.71 17.87 -9.71
N THR A 116 1.93 17.47 -8.46
CA THR A 116 2.14 16.08 -8.07
C THR A 116 1.01 15.50 -7.20
N GLU A 117 0.04 16.34 -6.83
CA GLU A 117 -1.04 16.04 -5.89
C GLU A 117 -1.84 14.80 -6.29
N GLU A 118 -2.26 14.69 -7.55
CA GLU A 118 -3.05 13.56 -8.05
C GLU A 118 -2.28 12.24 -7.90
N MET A 119 -1.06 12.18 -8.43
CA MET A 119 -0.17 11.01 -8.30
C MET A 119 0.10 10.65 -6.84
N VAL A 120 0.47 11.64 -6.02
CA VAL A 120 0.79 11.42 -4.61
C VAL A 120 -0.44 10.91 -3.86
N ASN A 121 -1.62 11.51 -4.07
CA ASN A 121 -2.85 11.10 -3.40
C ASN A 121 -3.35 9.72 -3.86
N GLU A 122 -3.18 9.38 -5.12
CA GLU A 122 -3.42 8.02 -5.65
C GLU A 122 -2.54 6.98 -4.92
N GLN A 123 -1.25 7.26 -4.77
CA GLN A 123 -0.29 6.38 -4.08
C GLN A 123 -0.53 6.31 -2.57
N ARG A 124 -0.81 7.44 -1.91
CA ARG A 124 -1.23 7.50 -0.50
C ARG A 124 -2.46 6.64 -0.27
N GLN A 125 -3.43 6.75 -1.16
CA GLN A 125 -4.64 5.96 -1.14
C GLN A 125 -4.34 4.45 -1.35
N GLY A 126 -3.33 4.09 -2.15
CA GLY A 126 -2.82 2.71 -2.29
C GLY A 126 -2.26 2.13 -0.98
N LEU A 127 -1.62 2.96 -0.16
CA LEU A 127 -1.12 2.58 1.17
C LEU A 127 -2.16 2.65 2.29
N GLY A 128 -3.40 3.07 1.99
CA GLY A 128 -4.41 3.33 3.01
C GLY A 128 -4.09 4.52 3.91
N LEU A 129 -3.36 5.51 3.37
CA LEU A 129 -3.12 6.81 4.00
C LEU A 129 -4.19 7.81 3.55
N ALA A 130 -4.47 8.80 4.39
CA ALA A 130 -5.38 9.90 4.05
C ALA A 130 -4.81 10.72 2.88
N PRO A 131 -5.64 11.23 1.95
CA PRO A 131 -5.16 12.15 0.93
C PRO A 131 -4.56 13.40 1.61
N MET A 132 -3.46 13.89 1.06
CA MET A 132 -2.85 15.13 1.47
C MET A 132 -3.60 16.26 0.76
N ASN A 133 -4.32 17.09 1.52
CA ASN A 133 -5.11 18.21 1.00
C ASN A 133 -4.53 19.58 1.42
N ASP A 134 -3.49 19.57 2.26
CA ASP A 134 -2.89 20.80 2.78
C ASP A 134 -2.01 21.48 1.72
N SER A 135 -2.67 22.25 0.87
CA SER A 135 -2.07 23.09 -0.18
C SER A 135 -1.28 24.30 0.36
N SER A 136 -1.29 24.54 1.68
CA SER A 136 -0.61 25.70 2.27
C SER A 136 0.90 25.51 2.42
N SER A 137 1.37 24.27 2.59
CA SER A 137 2.79 24.01 2.88
C SER A 137 3.50 23.15 1.84
N GLY A 138 2.79 22.33 1.05
CA GLY A 138 3.40 21.35 0.13
C GLY A 138 4.37 20.36 0.81
N TRP A 139 4.72 19.24 0.17
CA TRP A 139 5.58 18.22 0.80
C TRP A 139 6.98 18.77 1.19
N LEU A 140 7.48 19.77 0.45
CA LEU A 140 8.72 20.48 0.76
C LEU A 140 8.63 21.39 2.00
N GLY A 141 7.45 21.90 2.35
CA GLY A 141 7.25 22.71 3.56
C GLY A 141 6.80 21.90 4.77
N LEU A 142 6.38 20.64 4.59
CA LEU A 142 6.01 19.76 5.71
C LEU A 142 7.20 19.48 6.64
N LYS A 143 8.42 19.35 6.11
CA LYS A 143 9.64 19.19 6.94
C LYS A 143 9.81 20.33 7.94
N GLU A 144 9.52 21.56 7.51
CA GLU A 144 9.57 22.75 8.36
C GLU A 144 8.37 22.82 9.31
N LYS A 145 7.17 22.52 8.82
CA LYS A 145 5.93 22.54 9.60
C LYS A 145 6.00 21.59 10.80
N TYR A 146 6.57 20.40 10.61
CA TYR A 146 6.67 19.37 11.64
C TYR A 146 8.00 19.38 12.42
N ASN A 147 8.83 20.42 12.23
CA ASN A 147 10.11 20.56 12.94
C ASN A 147 11.04 19.35 12.76
N MET A 148 11.07 18.80 11.55
CA MET A 148 11.86 17.63 11.22
C MET A 148 13.36 17.95 11.27
N PRO A 149 14.24 17.04 11.71
CA PRO A 149 15.68 17.22 11.59
C PRO A 149 16.11 17.36 10.13
N ILE A 150 16.77 18.47 9.79
CA ILE A 150 17.22 18.80 8.44
C ILE A 150 18.73 18.96 8.45
N ILE A 151 19.41 18.15 7.65
CA ILE A 151 20.85 18.21 7.46
C ILE A 151 21.10 18.75 6.06
N TYR A 152 21.84 19.84 5.99
CA TYR A 152 22.31 20.41 4.74
C TYR A 152 23.79 20.13 4.56
N ALA A 153 24.12 19.57 3.40
CA ALA A 153 25.47 19.20 2.99
C ALA A 153 26.20 20.39 2.33
N PHE A 154 26.15 21.55 2.99
CA PHE A 154 26.93 22.74 2.67
C PHE A 154 27.30 23.48 3.95
N SER A 155 28.37 24.27 3.89
CA SER A 155 28.87 25.06 5.03
C SER A 155 28.17 26.42 5.13
N ASP A 156 28.10 26.97 6.34
CA ASP A 156 27.62 28.33 6.60
C ASP A 156 28.56 29.42 6.05
N VAL A 157 29.78 29.06 5.68
CA VAL A 157 30.76 29.93 5.03
C VAL A 157 30.20 30.59 3.78
N VAL A 158 29.36 29.89 3.02
CA VAL A 158 28.73 30.46 1.82
C VAL A 158 27.71 31.57 2.12
N PHE A 159 27.37 31.74 3.39
CA PHE A 159 26.52 32.82 3.92
C PHE A 159 27.31 33.76 4.85
N GLY A 160 28.65 33.81 4.70
CA GLY A 160 29.52 34.64 5.51
C GLY A 160 29.76 34.11 6.92
N GLY A 161 29.69 32.78 7.11
CA GLY A 161 29.96 32.12 8.39
C GLY A 161 28.82 32.29 9.40
N LYS A 162 27.59 32.48 8.92
CA LYS A 162 26.38 32.60 9.72
C LYS A 162 25.27 31.80 9.09
N LYS A 163 24.41 31.20 9.91
CA LYS A 163 23.17 30.59 9.40
C LYS A 163 22.27 31.69 8.80
N PRO A 164 21.60 31.42 7.67
CA PRO A 164 20.59 32.32 7.13
C PRO A 164 19.51 32.66 8.16
N LYS A 165 18.94 33.86 8.08
CA LYS A 165 17.88 34.32 9.00
C LYS A 165 16.67 33.39 8.95
N GLY A 166 16.10 33.12 10.12
CA GLY A 166 14.92 32.26 10.25
C GLY A 166 15.21 30.76 10.28
N TYR A 167 16.46 30.35 10.03
CA TYR A 167 16.84 28.95 10.21
C TYR A 167 16.74 28.54 11.68
N ARG A 168 15.96 27.48 11.93
CA ARG A 168 15.70 26.95 13.27
C ARG A 168 16.83 26.06 13.77
N GLU A 169 16.77 25.68 15.05
CA GLU A 169 17.80 24.84 15.68
C GLU A 169 17.89 23.43 15.10
N ASN A 170 16.79 22.89 14.57
CA ASN A 170 16.71 21.58 13.90
C ASN A 170 17.34 21.56 12.48
N ILE A 171 17.85 22.71 12.00
CA ILE A 171 18.52 22.83 10.71
C ILE A 171 20.03 22.92 10.91
N HIS A 172 20.74 21.94 10.38
CA HIS A 172 22.18 21.77 10.55
C HIS A 172 22.90 21.98 9.21
N LEU A 173 23.79 22.97 9.16
CA LEU A 173 24.72 23.15 8.04
C LEU A 173 26.01 22.40 8.40
N THR A 174 26.23 21.25 7.78
CA THR A 174 27.28 20.30 8.21
C THR A 174 28.59 20.46 7.46
N GLY A 175 28.60 21.24 6.37
CA GLY A 175 29.73 21.30 5.44
C GLY A 175 29.49 20.47 4.19
N PHE A 176 30.39 20.62 3.22
CA PHE A 176 30.25 19.96 1.93
C PHE A 176 30.66 18.49 2.00
N PHE A 177 29.76 17.61 1.57
CA PHE A 177 30.05 16.18 1.53
C PHE A 177 31.01 15.86 0.40
N GLU A 178 32.04 15.10 0.74
CA GLU A 178 33.06 14.64 -0.20
C GLU A 178 33.45 13.23 0.20
N LEU A 179 33.25 12.28 -0.72
CA LEU A 179 33.57 10.88 -0.50
C LEU A 179 35.05 10.66 -0.81
N LYS A 180 35.88 10.48 0.24
CA LYS A 180 37.30 10.13 0.12
C LYS A 180 37.46 8.64 0.38
N LEU A 181 37.97 7.87 -0.59
CA LEU A 181 38.24 6.44 -0.41
C LEU A 181 39.71 6.22 -0.03
N GLU A 182 40.00 5.21 0.80
CA GLU A 182 41.35 4.94 1.34
C GLU A 182 42.45 4.71 0.28
N HIS A 183 42.04 4.35 -0.95
CA HIS A 183 42.93 4.05 -2.07
C HIS A 183 42.67 4.92 -3.29
N ASP A 184 41.98 6.04 -3.12
CA ASP A 184 41.80 6.99 -4.21
C ASP A 184 43.16 7.56 -4.62
N GLN A 185 43.44 7.44 -5.90
CA GLN A 185 44.61 8.01 -6.55
C GLN A 185 44.15 8.68 -7.84
N LEU A 186 44.94 9.63 -8.31
CA LEU A 186 44.73 10.15 -9.65
C LEU A 186 45.03 9.03 -10.65
N GLY A 187 44.27 8.96 -11.74
CA GLY A 187 44.58 8.02 -12.82
C GLY A 187 46.00 8.29 -13.36
N SER A 188 46.72 7.24 -13.73
CA SER A 188 48.11 7.35 -14.21
C SER A 188 48.29 8.37 -15.35
N GLU A 189 47.30 8.51 -16.23
CA GLU A 189 47.28 9.51 -17.30
C GLU A 189 47.23 10.96 -16.77
N ILE A 190 46.48 11.19 -15.68
CA ILE A 190 46.37 12.49 -15.01
C ILE A 190 47.69 12.79 -14.29
N GLU A 191 48.25 11.82 -13.57
CA GLU A 191 49.54 11.98 -12.89
C GLU A 191 50.67 12.29 -13.87
N VAL A 192 50.76 11.55 -14.98
CA VAL A 192 51.75 11.80 -16.03
C VAL A 192 51.56 13.17 -16.66
N PHE A 193 50.32 13.59 -16.89
CA PHE A 193 50.04 14.93 -17.40
C PHE A 193 50.52 15.98 -16.40
N LEU A 194 50.13 15.89 -15.12
CA LEU A 194 50.46 16.84 -14.06
C LEU A 194 51.96 16.91 -13.73
N ALA A 195 52.69 15.79 -13.82
CA ALA A 195 54.12 15.72 -13.50
C ALA A 195 55.04 16.49 -14.47
N LYS A 196 54.53 16.88 -15.65
CA LYS A 196 55.32 17.63 -16.64
C LYS A 196 55.54 19.08 -16.16
N PRO A 197 56.77 19.62 -16.21
CA PRO A 197 57.09 20.96 -15.74
C PRO A 197 56.55 22.04 -16.68
N LYS A 198 55.23 22.25 -16.60
CA LYS A 198 54.47 23.27 -17.34
C LYS A 198 53.56 24.02 -16.36
N THR A 199 52.88 25.05 -16.85
CA THR A 199 51.88 25.80 -16.06
C THR A 199 50.77 24.90 -15.52
N GLU A 200 50.10 25.34 -14.45
CA GLU A 200 48.94 24.65 -13.89
C GLU A 200 47.80 24.61 -14.92
N PRO A 201 47.13 23.47 -15.12
CA PRO A 201 46.03 23.37 -16.08
C PRO A 201 44.77 24.09 -15.62
N ILE A 202 43.99 24.57 -16.58
CA ILE A 202 42.58 24.94 -16.36
C ILE A 202 41.73 23.68 -16.36
N PHE A 203 40.94 23.47 -15.32
CA PHE A 203 39.94 22.40 -15.32
C PHE A 203 38.64 22.92 -15.94
N LEU A 204 38.16 22.23 -16.98
CA LEU A 204 36.92 22.58 -17.69
C LEU A 204 35.94 21.41 -17.59
N SER A 205 34.77 21.62 -16.99
CA SER A 205 33.73 20.60 -16.90
C SER A 205 32.33 21.18 -16.96
N PHE A 206 31.44 20.47 -17.65
CA PHE A 206 29.99 20.73 -17.62
C PHE A 206 29.25 19.74 -16.70
N GLY A 207 29.98 18.86 -15.99
CA GLY A 207 29.47 17.99 -14.93
C GLY A 207 28.36 17.01 -15.33
N SER A 208 27.30 16.94 -14.49
CA SER A 208 26.20 15.96 -14.62
C SER A 208 25.11 16.33 -15.61
N MET A 209 25.30 17.39 -16.40
CA MET A 209 24.44 17.70 -17.53
C MET A 209 25.18 17.37 -18.83
N PRO A 210 24.54 16.70 -19.80
CA PRO A 210 25.14 16.52 -21.12
C PRO A 210 25.49 17.90 -21.68
N ALA A 211 26.71 18.05 -22.22
CA ALA A 211 27.00 19.21 -23.05
C ALA A 211 25.98 19.24 -24.20
N LEU A 212 25.35 20.41 -24.42
CA LEU A 212 24.31 20.62 -25.43
C LEU A 212 24.73 20.14 -26.83
N ASN A 213 26.04 20.26 -27.10
CA ASN A 213 26.69 19.81 -28.30
C ASN A 213 28.18 19.53 -27.97
N PRO A 214 28.68 18.30 -28.16
CA PRO A 214 30.11 17.99 -28.01
C PRO A 214 31.05 18.93 -28.79
N PHE A 215 30.57 19.45 -29.93
CA PHE A 215 31.34 20.34 -30.79
C PHE A 215 31.55 21.70 -30.13
N GLN A 216 30.52 22.28 -29.53
CA GLN A 216 30.64 23.56 -28.80
C GLN A 216 31.57 23.45 -27.60
N LEU A 217 31.54 22.31 -26.90
CA LEU A 217 32.45 22.02 -25.80
C LEU A 217 33.91 22.01 -26.27
N PHE A 218 34.16 21.41 -27.43
CA PHE A 218 35.48 21.33 -28.03
C PHE A 218 35.96 22.64 -28.64
N GLU A 219 35.09 23.41 -29.28
CA GLU A 219 35.39 24.77 -29.73
C GLU A 219 35.77 25.66 -28.56
N LEU A 220 35.01 25.58 -27.45
CA LEU A 220 35.34 26.28 -26.23
C LEU A 220 36.69 25.81 -25.65
N THR A 221 36.92 24.50 -25.61
CA THR A 221 38.19 23.93 -25.14
C THR A 221 39.37 24.44 -25.98
N LEU A 222 39.21 24.46 -27.30
CA LEU A 222 40.21 24.98 -28.23
C LEU A 222 40.42 26.48 -28.03
N SER A 223 39.34 27.24 -27.83
CA SER A 223 39.40 28.67 -27.50
C SER A 223 40.20 28.95 -26.23
N VAL A 224 40.01 28.15 -25.18
CA VAL A 224 40.79 28.24 -23.94
C VAL A 224 42.25 27.86 -24.21
N LEU A 225 42.51 26.79 -24.97
CA LEU A 225 43.87 26.35 -25.35
C LEU A 225 44.62 27.35 -26.25
N MET A 226 43.93 28.22 -26.97
CA MET A 226 44.59 29.30 -27.73
C MET A 226 45.20 30.36 -26.79
N ARG A 227 44.64 30.51 -25.58
CA ARG A 227 45.03 31.54 -24.61
C ARG A 227 45.87 30.99 -23.45
N TYR A 228 45.61 29.74 -23.08
CA TYR A 228 46.23 29.06 -21.94
C TYR A 228 46.97 27.80 -22.38
N GLU A 229 48.05 27.47 -21.69
CA GLU A 229 48.96 26.42 -22.13
C GLU A 229 48.31 25.03 -21.97
N ARG A 230 47.56 24.81 -20.90
CA ARG A 230 47.08 23.49 -20.49
C ARG A 230 45.62 23.48 -20.03
N VAL A 231 44.87 22.48 -20.50
CA VAL A 231 43.47 22.25 -20.13
C VAL A 231 43.25 20.78 -19.79
N ILE A 232 42.50 20.52 -18.72
CA ILE A 232 41.91 19.22 -18.42
C ILE A 232 40.41 19.35 -18.67
N LEU A 233 39.90 18.62 -19.66
CA LEU A 233 38.48 18.58 -20.01
C LEU A 233 37.83 17.35 -19.37
N SER A 234 36.82 17.55 -18.52
CA SER A 234 36.00 16.46 -17.97
C SER A 234 34.62 16.45 -18.63
N CYS A 235 34.33 15.35 -19.36
CA CYS A 235 33.13 15.21 -20.20
C CYS A 235 31.87 14.76 -19.44
N GLY A 236 32.01 14.23 -18.21
CA GLY A 236 30.89 13.84 -17.35
C GLY A 236 29.90 12.89 -18.01
N TRP A 237 28.60 13.26 -18.00
CA TRP A 237 27.48 12.44 -18.52
C TRP A 237 27.21 12.65 -20.03
N THR A 238 28.08 13.38 -20.72
CA THR A 238 27.98 13.54 -22.17
C THR A 238 28.37 12.22 -22.83
N ASP A 239 27.50 11.67 -23.69
CA ASP A 239 27.83 10.48 -24.48
C ASP A 239 28.86 10.87 -25.55
N MET A 240 30.11 10.52 -25.27
CA MET A 240 31.28 10.88 -26.07
C MET A 240 31.94 9.66 -26.69
N ASP A 241 31.33 8.47 -26.59
CA ASP A 241 32.02 7.22 -26.94
C ASP A 241 32.44 7.21 -28.42
N GLN A 242 31.56 7.65 -29.33
CA GLN A 242 31.87 7.78 -30.76
C GLN A 242 32.97 8.81 -31.05
N ILE A 243 32.98 9.92 -30.32
CA ILE A 243 33.93 11.02 -30.53
C ILE A 243 35.31 10.68 -29.95
N MET A 244 35.33 10.00 -28.81
CA MET A 244 36.55 9.44 -28.23
C MET A 244 37.10 8.33 -29.14
N GLU A 245 36.25 7.54 -29.79
CA GLU A 245 36.66 6.59 -30.82
C GLU A 245 37.25 7.31 -32.05
N ASP A 246 36.67 8.41 -32.52
CA ASP A 246 37.21 9.22 -33.63
C ASP A 246 38.55 9.92 -33.27
N LEU A 247 38.73 10.29 -32.00
CA LEU A 247 40.00 10.81 -31.49
C LEU A 247 41.08 9.72 -31.44
N ASN A 248 40.71 8.48 -31.12
CA ASN A 248 41.63 7.35 -30.93
C ASN A 248 41.94 6.57 -32.22
N THR A 249 40.97 6.43 -33.12
CA THR A 249 41.11 5.68 -34.37
C THR A 249 41.42 6.63 -35.52
N HIS A 250 42.41 6.31 -36.35
CA HIS A 250 42.73 7.09 -37.55
C HIS A 250 41.78 6.75 -38.73
N HIS A 251 40.57 6.26 -38.46
CA HIS A 251 39.68 5.72 -39.48
C HIS A 251 38.77 6.78 -40.12
N HIS A 252 38.61 6.66 -41.44
CA HIS A 252 37.75 7.50 -42.25
C HIS A 252 36.27 7.36 -41.84
N MET A 253 35.66 8.51 -41.54
CA MET A 253 34.25 8.67 -41.18
C MET A 253 33.32 8.43 -42.39
N GLU A 254 33.10 7.18 -42.80
CA GLU A 254 32.24 6.84 -43.96
C GLU A 254 30.74 6.66 -43.63
N ASN A 255 30.31 6.85 -42.37
CA ASN A 255 28.91 6.58 -41.96
C ASN A 255 28.13 7.79 -41.38
N MET A 256 28.56 9.03 -41.64
CA MET A 256 27.84 10.26 -41.24
C MET A 256 27.09 10.96 -42.38
N ASP A 257 27.15 10.40 -43.61
CA ASP A 257 26.64 11.00 -44.86
C ASP A 257 25.10 11.21 -44.93
N SER A 258 24.35 10.93 -43.87
CA SER A 258 22.89 11.08 -43.85
C SER A 258 22.36 12.19 -42.92
N LYS A 259 23.21 12.93 -42.19
CA LYS A 259 22.75 13.91 -41.18
C LYS A 259 23.44 15.28 -41.13
N PHE A 260 24.60 15.48 -41.75
CA PHE A 260 25.34 16.74 -41.69
C PHE A 260 25.73 17.23 -43.08
N SER A 261 25.84 18.55 -43.26
CA SER A 261 26.36 19.15 -44.49
C SER A 261 27.87 18.89 -44.66
N ASN A 262 28.36 18.93 -45.89
CA ASN A 262 29.80 18.78 -46.18
C ASN A 262 30.66 19.84 -45.46
N GLU A 263 30.12 21.03 -45.22
CA GLU A 263 30.78 22.11 -44.49
C GLU A 263 30.92 21.79 -43.00
N GLU A 264 29.86 21.28 -42.36
CA GLU A 264 29.89 20.86 -40.95
C GLU A 264 30.85 19.67 -40.72
N ILE A 265 30.89 18.72 -41.66
CA ILE A 265 31.84 17.59 -41.61
C ILE A 265 33.30 18.09 -41.70
N GLN A 266 33.56 19.08 -42.56
CA GLN A 266 34.90 19.65 -42.71
C GLN A 266 35.32 20.43 -41.46
N GLN A 267 34.45 21.28 -40.91
CA GLN A 267 34.69 22.00 -39.66
C GLN A 267 34.97 21.04 -38.51
N TYR A 268 34.23 19.94 -38.43
CA TYR A 268 34.46 18.93 -37.40
C TYR A 268 35.82 18.25 -37.51
N ARG A 269 36.25 17.90 -38.73
CA ARG A 269 37.56 17.30 -38.96
C ARG A 269 38.69 18.24 -38.55
N GLU A 270 38.56 19.52 -38.86
CA GLU A 270 39.55 20.55 -38.48
C GLU A 270 39.65 20.71 -36.96
N LEU A 271 38.50 20.69 -36.27
CA LEU A 271 38.42 20.72 -34.81
C LEU A 271 39.11 19.50 -34.18
N LEU A 272 38.75 18.28 -34.61
CA LEU A 272 39.35 17.04 -34.10
C LEU A 272 40.86 16.99 -34.34
N ASN A 273 41.33 17.40 -35.53
CA ASN A 273 42.76 17.46 -35.82
C ASN A 273 43.50 18.43 -34.90
N SER A 274 42.89 19.58 -34.61
CA SER A 274 43.45 20.57 -33.68
C SER A 274 43.54 20.00 -32.26
N LEU A 275 42.49 19.34 -31.77
CA LEU A 275 42.49 18.69 -30.45
C LEU A 275 43.54 17.57 -30.38
N LYS A 276 43.65 16.72 -31.41
CA LYS A 276 44.70 15.68 -31.51
C LYS A 276 46.09 16.29 -31.40
N HIS A 277 46.32 17.45 -32.04
CA HIS A 277 47.57 18.18 -31.91
C HIS A 277 47.83 18.64 -30.47
N TYR A 278 46.85 19.19 -29.77
CA TYR A 278 47.01 19.61 -28.37
C TYR A 278 47.21 18.43 -27.41
N ILE A 279 46.57 17.29 -27.65
CA ILE A 279 46.77 16.05 -26.88
C ILE A 279 48.21 15.54 -27.09
N ALA A 280 48.66 15.44 -28.35
CA ALA A 280 50.00 14.98 -28.69
C ALA A 280 51.13 15.87 -28.10
N ASN A 281 50.84 17.15 -27.85
CA ASN A 281 51.76 18.10 -27.23
C ASN A 281 51.59 18.26 -25.71
N ASP A 282 50.82 17.39 -25.05
CA ASP A 282 50.55 17.43 -23.61
C ASP A 282 49.97 18.78 -23.14
N ARG A 283 49.07 19.34 -23.94
CA ARG A 283 48.36 20.58 -23.63
C ARG A 283 46.89 20.32 -23.30
N LEU A 284 46.31 19.24 -23.81
CA LEU A 284 44.95 18.83 -23.52
C LEU A 284 44.95 17.41 -22.94
N LEU A 285 44.27 17.22 -21.81
CA LEU A 285 43.89 15.91 -21.29
C LEU A 285 42.37 15.83 -21.21
N ILE A 286 41.78 14.79 -21.78
CA ILE A 286 40.33 14.53 -21.73
C ILE A 286 40.11 13.37 -20.78
N ILE A 287 39.29 13.58 -19.74
CA ILE A 287 38.98 12.56 -18.74
C ILE A 287 37.46 12.36 -18.63
N LYS A 288 37.07 11.15 -18.20
CA LYS A 288 35.67 10.85 -17.89
C LYS A 288 35.31 11.35 -16.50
N GLU A 289 35.94 10.79 -15.48
CA GLU A 289 35.74 11.13 -14.06
C GLU A 289 37.06 11.06 -13.28
N CYS A 290 37.15 11.78 -12.17
CA CYS A 290 38.32 11.82 -11.28
C CYS A 290 37.90 12.31 -9.88
N PRO A 291 38.55 11.84 -8.80
CA PRO A 291 38.40 12.45 -7.48
C PRO A 291 38.84 13.93 -7.49
N TYR A 292 37.88 14.86 -7.43
CA TYR A 292 38.16 16.29 -7.55
C TYR A 292 39.04 16.85 -6.43
N TYR A 293 38.98 16.27 -5.23
CA TYR A 293 39.80 16.70 -4.10
C TYR A 293 41.30 16.44 -4.29
N LEU A 294 41.67 15.51 -5.19
CA LEU A 294 43.06 15.28 -5.59
C LEU A 294 43.47 16.16 -6.78
N LEU A 295 42.52 16.42 -7.70
CA LEU A 295 42.79 17.10 -8.96
C LEU A 295 42.74 18.62 -8.84
N PHE A 296 41.69 19.18 -8.24
CA PHE A 296 41.46 20.63 -8.23
C PHE A 296 42.60 21.44 -7.59
N PRO A 297 43.24 20.99 -6.49
CA PRO A 297 44.39 21.70 -5.94
C PRO A 297 45.57 21.86 -6.91
N GLN A 298 45.61 21.06 -7.99
CA GLN A 298 46.65 21.09 -9.03
C GLN A 298 46.27 21.99 -10.21
N CYS A 299 45.12 22.65 -10.19
CA CYS A 299 44.59 23.45 -11.30
C CYS A 299 44.70 24.95 -11.04
N ALA A 300 44.87 25.75 -12.09
CA ALA A 300 44.93 27.22 -11.97
C ALA A 300 43.56 27.81 -11.61
N CYS A 301 42.50 27.33 -12.26
CA CYS A 301 41.12 27.66 -11.96
C CYS A 301 40.17 26.52 -12.36
N ILE A 302 38.96 26.54 -11.79
CA ILE A 302 37.92 25.54 -12.01
C ILE A 302 36.76 26.18 -12.78
N VAL A 303 36.58 25.80 -14.04
CA VAL A 303 35.45 26.20 -14.88
C VAL A 303 34.37 25.13 -14.77
N HIS A 304 33.24 25.47 -14.16
CA HIS A 304 32.19 24.49 -13.85
C HIS A 304 30.79 25.09 -13.79
N HIS A 305 29.79 24.21 -13.82
CA HIS A 305 28.37 24.57 -13.84
C HIS A 305 27.78 24.95 -12.48
N CYS A 306 28.57 24.94 -11.38
CA CYS A 306 28.07 25.24 -10.03
C CYS A 306 27.02 24.28 -9.45
N GLY A 307 27.15 22.97 -9.71
CA GLY A 307 26.46 21.98 -8.90
C GLY A 307 27.00 21.97 -7.46
N ALA A 308 26.16 21.65 -6.48
CA ALA A 308 26.53 21.73 -5.05
C ALA A 308 27.82 20.96 -4.70
N GLY A 309 27.99 19.73 -5.23
CA GLY A 309 29.18 18.90 -4.98
C GLY A 309 30.46 19.48 -5.58
N THR A 310 30.43 19.87 -6.86
CA THR A 310 31.59 20.49 -7.54
C THR A 310 31.95 21.84 -6.91
N THR A 311 30.95 22.62 -6.52
CA THR A 311 31.13 23.89 -5.79
C THR A 311 31.84 23.66 -4.47
N GLY A 312 31.41 22.65 -3.70
CA GLY A 312 32.07 22.25 -2.47
C GLY A 312 33.54 21.87 -2.68
N ALA A 313 33.83 20.99 -3.65
CA ALA A 313 35.18 20.58 -3.98
C ALA A 313 36.07 21.76 -4.40
N ALA A 314 35.56 22.67 -5.24
CA ALA A 314 36.29 23.85 -5.70
C ALA A 314 36.54 24.87 -4.57
N LEU A 315 35.61 25.01 -3.62
CA LEU A 315 35.82 25.82 -2.43
C LEU A 315 36.89 25.22 -1.51
N LYS A 316 36.89 23.90 -1.32
CA LYS A 316 37.88 23.19 -0.50
C LYS A 316 39.28 23.23 -1.11
N SER A 317 39.37 23.21 -2.45
CA SER A 317 40.66 23.26 -3.14
C SER A 317 41.32 24.65 -3.09
N GLY A 318 40.53 25.71 -2.82
CA GLY A 318 41.02 27.09 -2.72
C GLY A 318 41.36 27.72 -4.06
N ASN A 319 40.92 27.12 -5.17
CA ASN A 319 41.19 27.63 -6.51
C ASN A 319 40.10 28.64 -6.93
N PRO A 320 40.45 29.68 -7.70
CA PRO A 320 39.47 30.55 -8.34
C PRO A 320 38.52 29.78 -9.25
N GLN A 321 37.29 30.27 -9.36
CA GLN A 321 36.23 29.58 -10.11
C GLN A 321 35.67 30.43 -11.25
N VAL A 322 35.37 29.80 -12.39
CA VAL A 322 34.52 30.37 -13.43
C VAL A 322 33.22 29.60 -13.45
N VAL A 323 32.13 30.32 -13.24
CA VAL A 323 30.83 29.73 -12.90
C VAL A 323 29.85 29.87 -14.05
N ILE A 324 29.45 28.74 -14.63
CA ILE A 324 28.62 28.66 -15.86
C ILE A 324 27.30 27.95 -15.53
N PRO A 325 26.40 28.58 -14.77
CA PRO A 325 25.19 27.91 -14.33
C PRO A 325 24.25 27.60 -15.50
N VAL A 326 23.67 26.40 -15.47
CA VAL A 326 22.73 25.92 -16.49
C VAL A 326 21.30 26.02 -16.00
N PHE A 327 20.93 25.29 -14.94
CA PHE A 327 19.54 25.18 -14.50
C PHE A 327 19.42 24.82 -13.00
N MET A 328 18.20 24.89 -12.44
CA MET A 328 17.86 24.61 -11.04
C MET A 328 18.60 25.48 -10.02
N ASP A 329 19.41 24.86 -9.15
CA ASP A 329 20.12 25.47 -8.03
C ASP A 329 21.45 26.10 -8.44
N GLN A 330 21.95 25.77 -9.62
CA GLN A 330 23.24 26.22 -10.13
C GLN A 330 23.36 27.76 -10.20
N PRO A 331 22.36 28.53 -10.70
CA PRO A 331 22.45 29.99 -10.70
C PRO A 331 22.62 30.58 -9.31
N PHE A 332 21.97 29.99 -8.30
CA PHE A 332 22.08 30.42 -6.91
C PHE A 332 23.50 30.20 -6.40
N TRP A 333 24.08 29.02 -6.59
CA TRP A 333 25.46 28.73 -6.20
C TRP A 333 26.46 29.63 -6.92
N ALA A 334 26.30 29.80 -8.24
CA ALA A 334 27.15 30.67 -9.03
C ALA A 334 27.14 32.12 -8.49
N HIS A 335 25.96 32.63 -8.16
CA HIS A 335 25.83 33.96 -7.55
C HIS A 335 26.47 34.01 -6.16
N LYS A 336 26.28 32.99 -5.32
CA LYS A 336 26.93 32.91 -4.00
C LYS A 336 28.45 32.87 -4.11
N MET A 337 29.02 32.15 -5.08
CA MET A 337 30.48 32.12 -5.28
C MET A 337 31.02 33.49 -5.73
N PHE A 338 30.26 34.20 -6.56
CA PHE A 338 30.59 35.57 -6.96
C PHE A 338 30.52 36.55 -5.77
N GLU A 339 29.46 36.50 -4.94
CA GLU A 339 29.34 37.31 -3.71
C GLU A 339 30.46 36.99 -2.70
N LEU A 340 30.79 35.71 -2.55
CA LEU A 340 31.94 35.25 -1.78
C LEU A 340 33.26 35.70 -2.38
N GLY A 341 33.29 36.25 -3.60
CA GLY A 341 34.48 36.77 -4.26
C GLY A 341 35.53 35.71 -4.57
N VAL A 342 35.10 34.47 -4.78
CA VAL A 342 35.95 33.35 -5.19
C VAL A 342 35.76 33.00 -6.68
N ALA A 343 34.83 33.66 -7.35
CA ALA A 343 34.45 33.37 -8.73
C ALA A 343 34.29 34.62 -9.62
N SER A 344 34.28 34.38 -10.93
CA SER A 344 33.83 35.36 -11.94
C SER A 344 32.34 35.69 -11.78
N TYR A 345 31.88 36.73 -12.45
CA TYR A 345 30.43 36.92 -12.64
C TYR A 345 29.86 35.72 -13.42
N PRO A 346 28.63 35.25 -13.10
CA PRO A 346 28.06 34.08 -13.77
C PRO A 346 27.90 34.24 -15.28
N VAL A 347 28.42 33.28 -16.04
CA VAL A 347 28.25 33.19 -17.49
C VAL A 347 27.05 32.29 -17.78
N LEU A 348 25.91 32.87 -18.12
CA LEU A 348 24.69 32.09 -18.38
C LEU A 348 24.83 31.27 -19.66
N LEU A 349 24.32 30.03 -19.67
CA LEU A 349 24.43 29.13 -20.81
C LEU A 349 23.88 29.71 -22.12
N LYS A 350 22.75 30.44 -22.07
CA LYS A 350 22.17 31.12 -23.24
C LYS A 350 23.07 32.21 -23.84
N ASP A 351 23.97 32.74 -23.03
CA ASP A 351 24.88 33.82 -23.36
C ASP A 351 26.31 33.28 -23.57
N ILE A 352 26.50 31.96 -23.55
CA ILE A 352 27.81 31.32 -23.62
C ILE A 352 28.44 31.65 -24.97
N ASP A 353 29.65 32.16 -24.89
CA ASP A 353 30.48 32.46 -26.02
C ASP A 353 31.94 32.26 -25.61
N ASN A 354 32.75 31.88 -26.60
CA ASN A 354 34.16 31.57 -26.43
C ASN A 354 34.93 32.76 -25.85
N GLU A 355 34.62 33.99 -26.26
CA GLU A 355 35.28 35.18 -25.71
C GLU A 355 34.86 35.41 -24.25
N LYS A 356 33.57 35.36 -23.93
CA LYS A 356 33.08 35.60 -22.56
C LYS A 356 33.65 34.62 -21.54
N VAL A 357 33.77 33.34 -21.89
CA VAL A 357 34.38 32.35 -20.98
C VAL A 357 35.86 32.67 -20.79
N ASN A 358 36.59 33.00 -21.86
CA ASN A 358 37.99 33.41 -21.79
C ASN A 358 38.17 34.71 -20.97
N GLU A 359 37.28 35.69 -21.10
CA GLU A 359 37.28 36.91 -20.28
C GLU A 359 37.01 36.60 -18.81
N ALA A 360 36.12 35.65 -18.51
CA ALA A 360 35.85 35.21 -17.15
C ALA A 360 37.06 34.48 -16.54
N ILE A 361 37.77 33.66 -17.32
CA ILE A 361 39.02 33.01 -16.91
C ILE A 361 40.09 34.08 -16.65
N ASP A 362 40.26 35.03 -17.57
CA ASP A 362 41.18 36.15 -17.39
C ASP A 362 40.85 36.97 -16.13
N PHE A 363 39.57 37.20 -15.86
CA PHE A 363 39.14 37.95 -14.69
C PHE A 363 39.59 37.29 -13.37
N VAL A 364 39.63 35.96 -13.32
CA VAL A 364 40.02 35.21 -12.11
C VAL A 364 41.51 34.85 -12.06
N LEU A 365 42.21 34.86 -13.20
CA LEU A 365 43.64 34.51 -13.28
C LEU A 365 44.57 35.71 -13.47
N CYS A 366 44.10 36.79 -14.08
CA CYS A 366 44.90 37.93 -14.55
C CYS A 366 44.46 39.27 -13.92
N GLY A 367 45.42 40.17 -13.73
CA GLY A 367 45.19 41.53 -13.23
C GLY A 367 44.98 41.63 -11.71
N GLU A 368 44.84 42.85 -11.18
CA GLU A 368 44.82 43.12 -9.73
C GLU A 368 43.66 42.43 -8.98
N LYS A 369 42.50 42.28 -9.64
CA LYS A 369 41.33 41.62 -9.04
C LYS A 369 41.55 40.11 -8.85
N SER A 370 42.35 39.47 -9.71
CA SER A 370 42.63 38.03 -9.61
C SER A 370 43.34 37.65 -8.31
N GLU A 371 44.28 38.49 -7.84
CA GLU A 371 44.99 38.26 -6.58
C GLU A 371 44.06 38.32 -5.37
N SER A 372 43.10 39.25 -5.39
CA SER A 372 42.05 39.30 -4.37
C SER A 372 41.18 38.04 -4.38
N ILE A 373 40.84 37.52 -5.56
CA ILE A 373 40.01 36.31 -5.72
C ILE A 373 40.77 35.07 -5.21
N LYS A 374 42.01 34.86 -5.65
CA LYS A 374 42.88 33.77 -5.20
C LYS A 374 43.05 33.78 -3.69
N LYS A 375 43.36 34.94 -3.11
CA LYS A 375 43.50 35.10 -1.65
C LYS A 375 42.21 34.76 -0.90
N LYS A 376 41.06 35.17 -1.44
CA LYS A 376 39.76 34.89 -0.82
C LYS A 376 39.39 33.42 -0.93
N ALA A 377 39.64 32.79 -2.08
CA ALA A 377 39.45 31.35 -2.29
C ALA A 377 40.30 30.52 -1.32
N LEU A 378 41.59 30.86 -1.16
CA LEU A 378 42.47 30.20 -0.20
C LEU A 378 42.01 30.39 1.26
N LEU A 379 41.56 31.59 1.63
CA LEU A 379 41.05 31.87 2.97
C LEU A 379 39.80 31.06 3.29
N ILE A 380 38.90 30.91 2.32
CA ILE A 380 37.70 30.09 2.45
C ILE A 380 38.06 28.61 2.57
N ALA A 381 38.99 28.11 1.76
CA ALA A 381 39.50 26.74 1.84
C ALA A 381 40.11 26.44 3.21
N GLN A 382 40.95 27.33 3.75
CA GLN A 382 41.54 27.20 5.08
C GLN A 382 40.48 27.17 6.19
N HIS A 383 39.42 27.98 6.06
CA HIS A 383 38.32 27.98 7.03
C HIS A 383 37.53 26.66 6.97
N LEU A 384 37.22 26.17 5.76
CA LEU A 384 36.56 24.88 5.58
C LEU A 384 37.43 23.74 6.12
N GLN A 385 38.73 23.73 5.81
CA GLN A 385 39.67 22.73 6.34
C GLN A 385 39.68 22.73 7.87
N LYS A 386 39.71 23.91 8.50
CA LYS A 386 39.63 24.01 9.96
C LYS A 386 38.30 23.45 10.51
N GLN A 387 37.16 23.72 9.86
CA GLN A 387 35.88 23.12 10.23
C GLN A 387 35.92 21.59 10.14
N GLU A 388 36.56 21.03 9.10
CA GLU A 388 36.69 19.57 8.92
C GLU A 388 37.65 18.90 9.91
N GLU A 389 38.73 19.60 10.31
CA GLU A 389 39.66 19.14 11.35
C GLU A 389 38.99 19.10 12.73
N GLU A 390 38.06 20.01 12.99
CA GLU A 390 37.23 19.99 14.21
C GLU A 390 36.21 18.84 14.17
N CYS A 391 35.54 18.63 13.03
CA CYS A 391 34.63 17.51 12.81
C CYS A 391 34.38 17.28 11.32
N ASN A 392 34.59 16.05 10.83
CA ASN A 392 34.33 15.74 9.44
C ASN A 392 32.83 15.94 9.09
N PRO A 393 32.47 16.61 7.98
CA PRO A 393 31.08 16.89 7.63
C PRO A 393 30.17 15.67 7.53
N ILE A 394 30.70 14.55 7.00
CA ILE A 394 29.96 13.29 6.87
C ILE A 394 29.82 12.63 8.23
N GLU A 395 30.87 12.59 9.04
CA GLU A 395 30.79 12.09 10.42
C GLU A 395 29.79 12.90 11.23
N ARG A 396 29.84 14.23 11.13
CA ARG A 396 28.89 15.12 11.79
C ARG A 396 27.45 14.84 11.38
N ALA A 397 27.22 14.65 10.08
CA ALA A 397 25.91 14.29 9.57
C ALA A 397 25.45 12.91 10.07
N ILE A 398 26.35 11.92 10.12
CA ILE A 398 26.07 10.59 10.67
C ILE A 398 25.75 10.68 12.16
N GLU A 399 26.52 11.43 12.95
CA GLU A 399 26.24 11.69 14.37
C GLU A 399 24.84 12.27 14.55
N LEU A 400 24.52 13.34 13.83
CA LEU A 400 23.19 13.97 13.88
C LEU A 400 22.07 13.00 13.47
N CYS A 401 22.32 12.15 12.47
CA CYS A 401 21.39 11.11 12.07
C CYS A 401 21.20 10.08 13.19
N LEU A 402 22.29 9.56 13.77
CA LEU A 402 22.26 8.57 14.83
C LEU A 402 21.63 9.12 16.12
N ASP A 403 21.93 10.36 16.47
CA ASP A 403 21.36 11.05 17.62
C ASP A 403 19.86 11.26 17.43
N SER A 404 19.44 11.72 16.25
CA SER A 404 18.02 11.81 15.89
C SER A 404 17.34 10.45 16.02
N LEU A 405 17.94 9.38 15.48
CA LEU A 405 17.36 8.03 15.52
C LEU A 405 17.29 7.43 16.94
N LYS A 406 18.26 7.73 17.81
CA LYS A 406 18.33 7.17 19.18
C LYS A 406 17.52 7.96 20.20
N SER A 407 17.59 9.28 20.16
CA SER A 407 17.06 10.15 21.21
C SER A 407 15.60 10.54 20.96
N ASN A 408 15.27 10.88 19.71
CA ASN A 408 13.92 11.33 19.33
C ASN A 408 13.70 11.11 17.83
N PRO A 409 13.47 9.86 17.39
CA PRO A 409 13.33 9.56 15.97
C PRO A 409 12.14 10.29 15.39
N PHE A 410 12.39 11.15 14.40
CA PHE A 410 11.31 11.79 13.67
C PHE A 410 10.58 10.71 12.86
N ILE A 411 9.35 10.42 13.26
CA ILE A 411 8.42 9.59 12.50
C ILE A 411 7.33 10.53 12.02
N VAL A 412 7.03 10.48 10.73
CA VAL A 412 5.98 11.30 10.14
C VAL A 412 4.69 11.07 10.93
N PRO A 413 4.13 12.11 11.56
CA PRO A 413 2.86 11.99 12.25
C PRO A 413 1.83 11.53 11.23
N ARG A 414 1.05 10.50 11.58
CA ARG A 414 -0.09 10.14 10.74
C ARG A 414 -0.95 11.37 10.59
N ILE A 415 -1.14 11.79 9.34
CA ILE A 415 -2.10 12.84 9.02
C ILE A 415 -3.45 12.19 9.33
N GLU A 416 -3.90 12.39 10.56
CA GLU A 416 -5.26 12.07 10.95
C GLU A 416 -6.16 12.81 9.98
N PHE A 417 -7.18 12.13 9.47
CA PHE A 417 -8.24 12.76 8.69
C PHE A 417 -8.72 13.99 9.48
N GLN A 418 -8.27 15.19 9.14
CA GLN A 418 -8.93 16.43 9.54
C GLN A 418 -10.21 16.50 8.72
N ASP A 419 -11.21 15.76 9.20
CA ASP A 419 -12.59 16.13 9.51
C ASP A 419 -13.33 17.24 8.73
N ASP A 420 -12.83 17.78 7.62
CA ASP A 420 -13.56 18.79 6.84
C ASP A 420 -14.57 18.19 5.85
N ILE A 421 -14.52 16.87 5.61
CA ILE A 421 -15.66 16.11 5.06
C ILE A 421 -16.50 15.47 6.19
N ARG A 422 -16.02 15.48 7.45
CA ARG A 422 -16.78 14.99 8.62
C ARG A 422 -17.60 16.06 9.34
N LYS A 423 -17.67 17.29 8.80
CA LYS A 423 -18.67 18.29 9.18
C LYS A 423 -19.90 18.32 8.26
N LYS A 424 -20.27 17.20 7.64
CA LYS A 424 -21.68 16.83 7.75
C LYS A 424 -21.82 16.19 9.11
N THR A 425 -22.38 16.95 10.05
CA THR A 425 -23.03 16.42 11.24
C THR A 425 -23.90 15.23 10.83
N THR A 426 -23.34 14.03 10.83
CA THR A 426 -24.13 12.83 11.07
C THR A 426 -24.31 12.81 12.57
N ASP A 427 -25.29 13.62 12.97
CA ASP A 427 -26.34 13.24 13.89
C ASP A 427 -26.18 11.79 14.38
N ASP A 428 -26.29 11.59 15.70
CA ASP A 428 -26.19 10.28 16.40
C ASP A 428 -27.19 9.20 15.87
N SER A 429 -27.94 9.51 14.81
CA SER A 429 -28.99 8.74 14.16
C SER A 429 -28.54 7.85 12.98
N SER A 430 -27.37 8.04 12.36
CA SER A 430 -27.04 7.28 11.12
C SER A 430 -26.32 5.95 11.35
N HIS A 431 -27.01 4.98 11.94
CA HIS A 431 -26.56 3.58 11.98
C HIS A 431 -26.82 2.89 10.62
N PHE A 432 -25.83 2.19 10.07
CA PHE A 432 -25.98 1.46 8.80
C PHE A 432 -26.69 0.13 9.02
N LEU A 433 -27.69 -0.20 8.19
CA LEU A 433 -28.26 -1.54 8.19
C LEU A 433 -27.40 -2.48 7.32
N GLN A 434 -26.66 -3.38 7.95
CA GLN A 434 -25.83 -4.36 7.24
C GLN A 434 -26.60 -5.65 6.89
N LYS A 435 -26.48 -6.18 5.68
CA LYS A 435 -26.97 -7.51 5.30
C LYS A 435 -25.80 -8.39 4.84
N ASN A 436 -25.65 -9.56 5.46
CA ASN A 436 -24.55 -10.47 5.15
C ASN A 436 -25.04 -11.58 4.21
N ILE A 437 -24.47 -11.69 3.01
CA ILE A 437 -24.95 -12.53 1.92
C ILE A 437 -23.91 -13.60 1.59
N LEU A 438 -24.32 -14.88 1.62
CA LEU A 438 -23.49 -16.03 1.31
C LEU A 438 -23.81 -16.60 -0.08
N PHE A 439 -22.82 -16.69 -0.96
CA PHE A 439 -22.95 -17.38 -2.25
C PHE A 439 -22.66 -18.88 -2.10
N LEU A 440 -23.61 -19.70 -2.55
CA LEU A 440 -23.54 -21.16 -2.60
C LEU A 440 -23.66 -21.62 -4.05
N GLY A 441 -23.12 -22.80 -4.38
CA GLY A 441 -23.20 -23.34 -5.73
C GLY A 441 -22.09 -24.33 -6.04
N SER A 442 -22.22 -25.00 -7.17
CA SER A 442 -21.17 -25.89 -7.69
C SER A 442 -19.90 -25.09 -8.06
N GLU A 443 -18.82 -25.80 -8.36
CA GLU A 443 -17.58 -25.16 -8.82
C GLU A 443 -17.80 -24.34 -10.10
N GLU A 444 -18.53 -24.92 -11.05
CA GLU A 444 -18.75 -24.35 -12.38
C GLU A 444 -19.96 -23.42 -12.44
N SER A 445 -20.78 -23.31 -11.39
CA SER A 445 -22.01 -22.49 -11.37
C SER A 445 -21.83 -20.99 -11.69
N GLY A 446 -20.60 -20.47 -11.68
CA GLY A 446 -20.33 -19.04 -11.91
C GLY A 446 -20.58 -18.15 -10.69
N LYS A 447 -20.60 -18.72 -9.48
CA LYS A 447 -20.79 -18.00 -8.21
C LYS A 447 -19.82 -16.82 -7.98
N SER A 448 -18.52 -17.01 -8.24
CA SER A 448 -17.52 -15.94 -8.10
C SER A 448 -17.72 -14.83 -9.13
N THR A 449 -18.07 -15.21 -10.36
CA THR A 449 -18.36 -14.29 -11.46
C THR A 449 -19.59 -13.44 -11.14
N LEU A 450 -20.68 -14.06 -10.66
CA LEU A 450 -21.90 -13.36 -10.26
C LEU A 450 -21.64 -12.38 -9.10
N CYS A 451 -20.85 -12.81 -8.10
CA CYS A 451 -20.44 -11.95 -6.99
C CYS A 451 -19.67 -10.73 -7.49
N GLY A 452 -18.72 -10.93 -8.41
CA GLY A 452 -17.97 -9.85 -9.03
C GLY A 452 -18.84 -8.89 -9.83
N CYS A 453 -19.78 -9.40 -10.63
CA CYS A 453 -20.73 -8.55 -11.38
C CYS A 453 -21.57 -7.64 -10.47
N LEU A 454 -21.98 -8.12 -9.29
CA LEU A 454 -22.68 -7.30 -8.31
C LEU A 454 -21.76 -6.22 -7.72
N GLU A 455 -20.49 -6.53 -7.50
CA GLU A 455 -19.50 -5.54 -7.03
C GLU A 455 -19.19 -4.46 -8.08
N CYS A 456 -19.23 -4.77 -9.38
CA CYS A 456 -19.02 -3.80 -10.46
C CYS A 456 -20.05 -2.68 -10.52
N HIS A 457 -21.29 -2.98 -10.11
CA HIS A 457 -22.43 -2.12 -10.38
C HIS A 457 -22.45 -0.84 -9.56
N ASP A 458 -21.97 -0.98 -8.33
CA ASP A 458 -21.85 0.13 -7.42
C ASP A 458 -20.54 0.85 -7.75
N ASP A 459 -20.49 2.19 -7.71
CA ASP A 459 -19.25 2.99 -7.85
C ASP A 459 -18.30 2.80 -6.65
N THR A 460 -18.24 1.57 -6.13
CA THR A 460 -17.35 1.12 -5.10
C THR A 460 -15.94 1.06 -5.69
N ARG A 461 -15.13 2.06 -5.33
CA ARG A 461 -13.67 2.14 -5.61
C ARG A 461 -12.86 0.92 -5.11
N TYR A 462 -13.51 -0.10 -4.56
CA TYR A 462 -12.91 -1.31 -3.99
C TYR A 462 -12.46 -2.28 -5.08
N VAL A 463 -13.24 -2.42 -6.16
CA VAL A 463 -12.94 -3.40 -7.21
C VAL A 463 -11.85 -2.92 -8.15
N GLU A 464 -11.87 -1.64 -8.56
CA GLU A 464 -10.82 -1.06 -9.42
C GLU A 464 -9.43 -1.21 -8.80
N LYS A 465 -9.30 -0.95 -7.49
CA LYS A 465 -8.04 -1.12 -6.76
C LYS A 465 -7.57 -2.57 -6.64
N ARG A 466 -8.48 -3.54 -6.52
CA ARG A 466 -8.12 -4.95 -6.30
C ARG A 466 -7.88 -5.68 -7.62
N ALA A 467 -8.68 -5.39 -8.64
CA ALA A 467 -8.52 -5.90 -10.01
C ALA A 467 -7.22 -5.41 -10.67
N TYR A 468 -6.91 -4.12 -10.51
CA TYR A 468 -5.74 -3.50 -11.11
C TYR A 468 -4.42 -3.97 -10.46
N ASN A 469 -4.36 -3.98 -9.12
CA ASN A 469 -3.11 -4.25 -8.38
C ASN A 469 -2.72 -5.74 -8.30
N LEU A 470 -3.66 -6.69 -8.41
CA LEU A 470 -3.34 -8.11 -8.19
C LEU A 470 -3.27 -8.96 -9.46
N TYR A 471 -3.95 -8.59 -10.57
CA TYR A 471 -4.22 -9.58 -11.61
C TYR A 471 -3.91 -9.21 -13.05
N LEU A 472 -3.85 -7.92 -13.42
CA LEU A 472 -3.84 -7.60 -14.85
C LEU A 472 -2.75 -6.67 -15.33
N GLY A 473 -2.22 -5.70 -14.56
CA GLY A 473 -1.08 -4.87 -15.02
C GLY A 473 -1.25 -4.18 -16.40
N ILE A 474 -2.43 -4.24 -16.99
CA ILE A 474 -2.75 -3.77 -18.34
C ILE A 474 -3.33 -2.36 -18.21
N PRO A 475 -2.76 -1.36 -18.91
CA PRO A 475 -3.26 0.01 -18.95
C PRO A 475 -4.76 0.14 -19.23
N GLU A 476 -5.43 1.07 -18.56
CA GLU A 476 -6.88 1.29 -18.60
C GLU A 476 -7.45 1.51 -20.01
N HIS A 477 -6.69 2.14 -20.91
CA HIS A 477 -7.11 2.44 -22.29
C HIS A 477 -7.16 1.22 -23.23
N LEU A 478 -6.62 0.06 -22.82
CA LEU A 478 -6.64 -1.17 -23.60
C LEU A 478 -7.90 -2.01 -23.35
N TRP A 479 -8.77 -1.57 -22.43
CA TRP A 479 -9.98 -2.29 -22.05
C TRP A 479 -11.22 -1.74 -22.76
N PRO A 480 -12.08 -2.59 -23.36
CA PRO A 480 -13.28 -2.14 -24.08
C PRO A 480 -14.34 -1.49 -23.17
N SER A 481 -14.46 -1.90 -21.90
CA SER A 481 -15.35 -1.30 -20.91
C SER A 481 -14.94 -1.57 -19.45
N LYS A 482 -15.49 -0.80 -18.49
CA LYS A 482 -15.28 -0.95 -17.04
C LYS A 482 -15.75 -2.32 -16.54
N GLU A 483 -16.86 -2.81 -17.07
CA GLU A 483 -17.48 -4.08 -16.71
C GLU A 483 -16.65 -5.29 -17.17
N GLN A 484 -16.06 -5.21 -18.37
CA GLN A 484 -15.23 -6.29 -18.92
C GLN A 484 -13.92 -6.45 -18.16
N ARG A 485 -13.30 -5.33 -17.76
CA ARG A 485 -12.08 -5.28 -16.93
C ARG A 485 -12.25 -5.96 -15.57
N VAL A 486 -13.38 -5.74 -14.91
CA VAL A 486 -13.67 -6.39 -13.62
C VAL A 486 -14.03 -7.85 -13.81
N LEU A 487 -14.82 -8.18 -14.83
CA LEU A 487 -15.19 -9.56 -15.14
C LEU A 487 -13.95 -10.43 -15.37
N GLU A 488 -13.00 -9.94 -16.17
CA GLU A 488 -11.73 -10.62 -16.42
C GLU A 488 -10.82 -10.65 -15.19
N ALA A 489 -10.84 -9.64 -14.33
CA ALA A 489 -10.12 -9.68 -13.05
C ALA A 489 -10.70 -10.69 -12.05
N TYR A 490 -12.02 -10.87 -12.00
CA TYR A 490 -12.67 -11.90 -11.17
C TYR A 490 -12.51 -13.29 -11.76
N GLN A 491 -12.55 -13.43 -13.09
CA GLN A 491 -12.23 -14.67 -13.79
C GLN A 491 -10.75 -15.04 -13.55
N SER A 492 -9.82 -14.08 -13.69
CA SER A 492 -8.39 -14.24 -13.36
C SER A 492 -8.16 -14.58 -11.89
N ALA A 493 -8.89 -13.96 -10.95
CA ALA A 493 -8.85 -14.34 -9.53
C ALA A 493 -9.41 -15.75 -9.25
N ALA A 494 -10.33 -16.24 -10.08
CA ALA A 494 -10.91 -17.59 -9.98
C ALA A 494 -10.07 -18.66 -10.71
N ASP A 495 -9.36 -18.29 -11.78
CA ASP A 495 -8.71 -19.19 -12.73
C ASP A 495 -7.17 -19.12 -12.76
N HIS A 496 -6.51 -18.08 -12.23
CA HIS A 496 -5.05 -17.98 -12.23
C HIS A 496 -4.38 -18.59 -11.00
N THR A 497 -4.15 -19.89 -11.15
CA THR A 497 -3.17 -20.70 -10.43
C THR A 497 -1.74 -20.34 -10.85
N SER A 498 -1.17 -19.26 -10.29
CA SER A 498 0.29 -19.16 -10.13
C SER A 498 0.70 -19.38 -8.67
N ARG A 499 -0.20 -19.11 -7.70
CA ARG A 499 -0.03 -19.42 -6.26
C ARG A 499 -1.35 -19.83 -5.56
N PRO A 500 -1.95 -20.99 -5.90
CA PRO A 500 -3.23 -21.45 -5.35
C PRO A 500 -3.25 -21.70 -3.83
N GLU A 501 -2.12 -21.59 -3.14
CA GLU A 501 -2.04 -21.76 -1.68
C GLU A 501 -2.31 -20.46 -0.91
N ARG A 502 -2.29 -19.30 -1.60
CA ARG A 502 -2.46 -17.97 -0.99
C ARG A 502 -3.84 -17.34 -1.22
N ALA A 503 -4.71 -17.96 -2.02
CA ALA A 503 -6.06 -17.44 -2.25
C ALA A 503 -6.90 -17.55 -0.95
N PRO A 504 -7.59 -16.49 -0.52
CA PRO A 504 -8.41 -16.53 0.68
C PRO A 504 -9.55 -17.54 0.50
N LEU A 505 -9.79 -18.39 1.49
CA LEU A 505 -10.80 -19.45 1.43
C LEU A 505 -12.25 -18.90 1.45
N ILE A 506 -12.41 -17.69 1.98
CA ILE A 506 -13.66 -16.90 1.95
C ILE A 506 -13.28 -15.53 1.38
N GLN A 507 -13.81 -15.17 0.22
CA GLN A 507 -13.68 -13.85 -0.36
C GLN A 507 -14.82 -12.98 0.15
N ILE A 508 -14.49 -11.80 0.69
CA ILE A 508 -15.45 -10.82 1.20
C ILE A 508 -15.47 -9.59 0.30
N GLY A 509 -16.64 -9.30 -0.28
CA GLY A 509 -16.98 -8.10 -1.03
C GLY A 509 -17.92 -7.18 -0.23
N VAL A 510 -17.94 -5.89 -0.55
CA VAL A 510 -18.76 -4.89 0.14
C VAL A 510 -19.45 -3.98 -0.88
N LEU A 511 -20.76 -3.78 -0.71
CA LEU A 511 -21.56 -2.85 -1.49
C LEU A 511 -22.24 -1.81 -0.59
N HIS A 512 -22.23 -0.54 -0.99
CA HIS A 512 -22.71 0.58 -0.19
C HIS A 512 -23.97 1.18 -0.80
N LYS A 513 -25.04 1.26 -0.03
CA LYS A 513 -26.27 1.94 -0.46
C LYS A 513 -26.40 3.29 0.24
N THR A 514 -26.41 4.36 -0.53
CA THR A 514 -26.92 5.67 -0.12
C THR A 514 -28.27 5.91 -0.79
N ASP A 515 -29.35 5.69 -0.03
CA ASP A 515 -30.70 6.16 -0.37
C ASP A 515 -31.01 7.42 0.45
N GLN A 516 -31.94 8.26 -0.02
CA GLN A 516 -32.24 9.56 0.63
C GLN A 516 -32.69 9.41 2.11
N GLU A 517 -33.19 8.23 2.50
CA GLU A 517 -33.72 7.97 3.85
C GLU A 517 -33.03 6.82 4.62
N LYS A 518 -32.25 5.93 3.98
CA LYS A 518 -31.63 4.76 4.65
C LYS A 518 -30.24 4.42 4.09
N LYS A 519 -29.25 4.32 4.99
CA LYS A 519 -27.90 3.83 4.69
C LYS A 519 -27.85 2.31 4.93
N GLU A 520 -27.67 1.52 3.87
CA GLU A 520 -27.54 0.06 3.97
C GLU A 520 -26.18 -0.41 3.44
N ILE A 521 -25.65 -1.50 3.99
CA ILE A 521 -24.39 -2.12 3.55
C ILE A 521 -24.66 -3.59 3.24
N LEU A 522 -24.27 -4.06 2.05
CA LEU A 522 -24.32 -5.49 1.72
C LEU A 522 -22.91 -6.06 1.78
N THR A 523 -22.71 -7.11 2.58
CA THR A 523 -21.43 -7.82 2.69
C THR A 523 -21.55 -9.16 1.97
N LEU A 524 -20.85 -9.30 0.86
CA LEU A 524 -20.88 -10.48 0.00
C LEU A 524 -19.81 -11.47 0.44
N MET A 525 -20.17 -12.74 0.65
CA MET A 525 -19.26 -13.81 1.04
C MET A 525 -19.27 -14.91 -0.01
N ASN A 526 -18.14 -15.10 -0.67
CA ASN A 526 -17.94 -16.15 -1.66
C ASN A 526 -16.98 -17.22 -1.10
N VAL A 527 -17.46 -18.46 -0.99
CA VAL A 527 -16.69 -19.58 -0.43
C VAL A 527 -16.13 -20.45 -1.55
N SER A 528 -14.82 -20.71 -1.53
CA SER A 528 -14.17 -21.55 -2.54
C SER A 528 -14.60 -23.02 -2.42
N THR A 529 -14.81 -23.66 -3.57
CA THR A 529 -15.15 -25.10 -3.66
C THR A 529 -13.92 -26.01 -3.82
N LYS A 530 -12.73 -25.45 -4.09
CA LYS A 530 -11.51 -26.20 -4.52
C LYS A 530 -10.69 -26.84 -3.37
N LYS A 531 -10.60 -26.25 -2.17
CA LYS A 531 -9.77 -26.76 -1.05
C LYS A 531 -10.44 -26.59 0.33
N ARG A 532 -10.54 -27.69 1.10
CA ARG A 532 -11.05 -27.80 2.50
C ARG A 532 -12.53 -27.38 2.69
N LYS A 533 -13.40 -28.40 2.75
CA LYS A 533 -14.79 -28.39 2.26
C LYS A 533 -15.88 -27.88 3.20
N LEU A 534 -15.66 -27.84 4.53
CA LEU A 534 -16.75 -27.62 5.50
C LEU A 534 -16.45 -26.51 6.52
N ASP A 535 -15.21 -26.35 6.95
CA ASP A 535 -14.85 -25.35 7.97
C ASP A 535 -15.09 -23.91 7.50
N CYS A 536 -14.66 -23.59 6.28
CA CYS A 536 -14.83 -22.27 5.68
C CYS A 536 -16.30 -21.96 5.44
N LEU A 537 -17.05 -22.97 4.99
CA LEU A 537 -18.49 -22.87 4.84
C LEU A 537 -19.17 -22.59 6.20
N ILE A 538 -18.80 -23.33 7.24
CA ILE A 538 -19.31 -23.13 8.61
C ILE A 538 -19.07 -21.69 9.07
N LYS A 539 -17.84 -21.18 8.89
CA LYS A 539 -17.51 -19.79 9.23
C LYS A 539 -18.36 -18.78 8.45
N ALA A 540 -18.52 -18.98 7.14
CA ALA A 540 -19.31 -18.08 6.31
C ALA A 540 -20.81 -18.14 6.64
N CYS A 541 -21.35 -19.32 6.92
CA CYS A 541 -22.74 -19.49 7.36
C CYS A 541 -23.00 -18.83 8.72
N PHE A 542 -22.02 -18.83 9.63
CA PHE A 542 -22.13 -18.12 10.91
C PHE A 542 -22.27 -16.61 10.71
N LEU A 543 -21.60 -16.04 9.71
CA LEU A 543 -21.69 -14.61 9.41
C LEU A 543 -22.92 -14.22 8.60
N ALA A 544 -23.50 -15.13 7.85
CA ALA A 544 -24.53 -14.84 6.86
C ALA A 544 -25.94 -14.69 7.46
N ASP A 545 -26.75 -13.85 6.80
CA ASP A 545 -28.18 -13.67 7.04
C ASP A 545 -29.02 -14.16 5.84
N ILE A 546 -28.45 -14.10 4.63
CA ILE A 546 -29.07 -14.52 3.36
C ILE A 546 -28.15 -15.52 2.64
N ALA A 547 -28.73 -16.53 1.99
CA ALA A 547 -28.03 -17.39 1.05
C ALA A 547 -28.45 -17.10 -0.41
N VAL A 548 -27.50 -17.03 -1.33
CA VAL A 548 -27.73 -16.96 -2.78
C VAL A 548 -27.17 -18.24 -3.40
N LEU A 549 -28.05 -19.11 -3.89
CA LEU A 549 -27.68 -20.34 -4.58
C LEU A 549 -27.54 -20.07 -6.09
N VAL A 550 -26.36 -20.29 -6.64
CA VAL A 550 -26.09 -20.16 -8.08
C VAL A 550 -26.10 -21.54 -8.73
N VAL A 551 -26.89 -21.71 -9.78
CA VAL A 551 -27.11 -22.99 -10.48
C VAL A 551 -26.77 -22.82 -11.95
N ASP A 552 -26.01 -23.77 -12.52
CA ASP A 552 -25.73 -23.81 -13.95
C ASP A 552 -26.90 -24.48 -14.68
N ILE A 553 -27.55 -23.74 -15.60
CA ILE A 553 -28.71 -24.23 -16.35
C ILE A 553 -28.39 -24.66 -17.78
N THR A 554 -27.11 -24.81 -18.14
CA THR A 554 -26.71 -25.30 -19.47
C THR A 554 -27.03 -26.80 -19.67
N ASP A 555 -27.28 -27.19 -20.94
CA ASP A 555 -27.68 -28.55 -21.31
C ASP A 555 -26.70 -29.61 -20.78
N ASN A 556 -27.22 -30.70 -20.21
CA ASN A 556 -26.47 -31.78 -19.55
C ASN A 556 -25.73 -31.38 -18.27
N LYS A 557 -25.57 -30.08 -17.95
CA LYS A 557 -24.97 -29.63 -16.68
C LYS A 557 -26.05 -29.52 -15.61
N PHE A 558 -27.20 -28.93 -15.92
CA PHE A 558 -28.34 -28.89 -15.01
C PHE A 558 -28.77 -30.29 -14.58
N GLU A 559 -28.98 -31.21 -15.53
CA GLU A 559 -29.39 -32.58 -15.24
C GLU A 559 -28.34 -33.30 -14.41
N LYS A 560 -27.04 -33.11 -14.71
CA LYS A 560 -25.96 -33.65 -13.87
C LYS A 560 -25.90 -33.02 -12.49
N GLU A 561 -26.20 -31.73 -12.33
CA GLU A 561 -26.27 -31.07 -11.03
C GLU A 561 -27.50 -31.54 -10.24
N ILE A 562 -28.60 -31.88 -10.90
CA ILE A 562 -29.84 -32.36 -10.29
C ILE A 562 -29.77 -33.86 -9.99
N GLU A 563 -29.42 -34.74 -10.93
CA GLU A 563 -29.19 -36.17 -10.70
C GLU A 563 -28.07 -36.37 -9.66
N LYS A 564 -27.00 -35.59 -9.85
CA LYS A 564 -25.92 -35.25 -8.93
C LYS A 564 -26.40 -34.94 -7.53
N PHE A 565 -27.29 -33.95 -7.43
CA PHE A 565 -27.46 -33.01 -6.30
C PHE A 565 -26.40 -33.26 -5.23
N ASP A 566 -25.15 -32.99 -5.65
CA ASP A 566 -23.95 -33.60 -5.11
C ASP A 566 -24.01 -33.54 -3.59
N SER A 567 -23.61 -34.63 -2.93
CA SER A 567 -23.32 -34.64 -1.50
C SER A 567 -22.72 -33.32 -1.00
N THR A 568 -21.83 -32.67 -1.75
CA THR A 568 -21.24 -31.36 -1.46
C THR A 568 -22.26 -30.22 -1.47
N LEU A 569 -23.04 -30.03 -2.55
CA LEU A 569 -24.05 -28.95 -2.62
C LEU A 569 -25.19 -29.18 -1.63
N ASN A 570 -25.65 -30.43 -1.51
CA ASN A 570 -26.63 -30.83 -0.50
C ASN A 570 -26.10 -30.55 0.91
N ASN A 571 -24.84 -30.87 1.19
CA ASN A 571 -24.18 -30.54 2.45
C ASN A 571 -24.08 -29.02 2.65
N GLN A 572 -23.74 -28.24 1.62
CA GLN A 572 -23.72 -26.78 1.70
C GLN A 572 -25.07 -26.21 2.15
N LEU A 573 -26.14 -26.63 1.48
CA LEU A 573 -27.51 -26.19 1.77
C LEU A 573 -27.99 -26.66 3.14
N ARG A 574 -27.66 -27.90 3.54
CA ARG A 574 -27.97 -28.43 4.88
C ARG A 574 -27.27 -27.64 5.97
N VAL A 575 -25.98 -27.34 5.80
CA VAL A 575 -25.19 -26.57 6.76
C VAL A 575 -25.73 -25.15 6.87
N ALA A 576 -25.96 -24.47 5.74
CA ALA A 576 -26.56 -23.13 5.72
C ALA A 576 -27.92 -23.08 6.44
N LYS A 577 -28.80 -24.05 6.17
CA LYS A 577 -30.10 -24.14 6.85
C LYS A 577 -29.94 -24.45 8.34
N SER A 578 -28.99 -25.33 8.68
CA SER A 578 -28.69 -25.72 10.06
C SER A 578 -28.13 -24.56 10.88
N PHE A 579 -27.39 -23.63 10.30
CA PHE A 579 -27.00 -22.38 10.96
C PHE A 579 -28.16 -21.41 11.20
N GLY A 580 -29.32 -21.64 10.58
CA GLY A 580 -30.50 -20.81 10.78
C GLY A 580 -30.64 -19.67 9.79
N ILE A 581 -29.93 -19.72 8.66
CA ILE A 581 -30.18 -18.80 7.54
C ILE A 581 -31.63 -19.01 7.08
N GLN A 582 -32.43 -17.94 7.14
CA GLN A 582 -33.88 -18.02 6.91
C GLN A 582 -34.23 -17.75 5.45
N HIS A 583 -33.49 -16.87 4.79
CA HIS A 583 -33.78 -16.40 3.44
C HIS A 583 -32.83 -17.01 2.42
N MET A 584 -33.38 -17.43 1.29
CA MET A 584 -32.60 -17.96 0.17
C MET A 584 -33.14 -17.41 -1.15
N ILE A 585 -32.22 -17.08 -2.05
CA ILE A 585 -32.48 -16.69 -3.45
C ILE A 585 -31.77 -17.67 -4.35
N VAL A 586 -32.39 -18.06 -5.47
CA VAL A 586 -31.79 -18.96 -6.45
C VAL A 586 -31.57 -18.21 -7.76
N CYS A 587 -30.32 -18.16 -8.20
CA CYS A 587 -29.89 -17.58 -9.46
C CYS A 587 -29.64 -18.68 -10.48
N LEU A 588 -30.46 -18.70 -11.54
CA LEU A 588 -30.30 -19.62 -12.68
C LEU A 588 -29.35 -18.97 -13.68
N ASN A 589 -28.09 -19.41 -13.70
CA ASN A 589 -26.96 -18.72 -14.31
C ASN A 589 -26.49 -19.35 -15.64
N LYS A 590 -25.72 -18.60 -16.44
CA LYS A 590 -25.17 -19.00 -17.76
C LYS A 590 -26.20 -19.18 -18.88
N CYS A 591 -27.09 -18.21 -19.02
CA CYS A 591 -27.91 -18.05 -20.21
C CYS A 591 -27.57 -16.74 -20.90
N ASP A 592 -26.50 -16.75 -21.67
CA ASP A 592 -25.89 -15.59 -22.30
C ASP A 592 -26.26 -15.43 -23.78
N THR A 593 -26.63 -16.52 -24.46
CA THR A 593 -27.04 -16.49 -25.88
C THR A 593 -28.56 -16.54 -26.05
N GLU A 594 -29.07 -15.95 -27.15
CA GLU A 594 -30.50 -15.97 -27.49
C GLU A 594 -31.06 -17.39 -27.57
N THR A 595 -30.28 -18.35 -28.10
CA THR A 595 -30.66 -19.76 -28.14
C THR A 595 -30.81 -20.37 -26.74
N GLN A 596 -29.91 -20.06 -25.81
CA GLN A 596 -30.01 -20.54 -24.42
C GLN A 596 -31.18 -19.87 -23.68
N ILE A 597 -31.42 -18.58 -23.92
CA ILE A 597 -32.55 -17.85 -23.35
C ILE A 597 -33.87 -18.48 -23.81
N GLN A 598 -34.00 -18.81 -25.09
CA GLN A 598 -35.19 -19.48 -25.63
C GLN A 598 -35.36 -20.89 -25.06
N LYS A 599 -34.27 -21.64 -24.87
CA LYS A 599 -34.31 -22.95 -24.21
C LYS A 599 -34.74 -22.83 -22.75
N LEU A 600 -34.20 -21.87 -22.02
CA LEU A 600 -34.60 -21.59 -20.64
C LEU A 600 -36.07 -21.18 -20.58
N HIS A 601 -36.57 -20.36 -21.50
CA HIS A 601 -37.98 -19.99 -21.56
C HIS A 601 -38.90 -21.22 -21.57
N ASN A 602 -38.59 -22.20 -22.43
CA ASN A 602 -39.36 -23.44 -22.56
C ASN A 602 -39.29 -24.34 -21.31
N ARG A 603 -38.19 -24.28 -20.55
CA ARG A 603 -37.91 -25.17 -19.40
C ARG A 603 -37.98 -24.48 -18.04
N TYR A 604 -38.24 -23.17 -17.98
CA TYR A 604 -38.12 -22.39 -16.74
C TYR A 604 -38.99 -22.95 -15.62
N LEU A 605 -40.26 -23.26 -15.90
CA LEU A 605 -41.18 -23.82 -14.91
C LEU A 605 -40.79 -25.23 -14.47
N GLU A 606 -40.27 -26.06 -15.38
CA GLU A 606 -39.75 -27.40 -15.08
C GLU A 606 -38.58 -27.30 -14.08
N ILE A 607 -37.59 -26.45 -14.40
CA ILE A 607 -36.38 -26.22 -13.60
C ILE A 607 -36.74 -25.69 -12.21
N VAL A 608 -37.57 -24.65 -12.15
CA VAL A 608 -38.01 -24.03 -10.89
C VAL A 608 -38.76 -25.04 -10.02
N THR A 609 -39.71 -25.79 -10.60
CA THR A 609 -40.48 -26.80 -9.85
C THR A 609 -39.57 -27.90 -9.29
N CYS A 610 -38.62 -28.38 -10.10
CA CYS A 610 -37.66 -29.40 -9.69
C CYS A 610 -36.79 -28.93 -8.52
N LEU A 611 -36.20 -27.74 -8.62
CA LEU A 611 -35.37 -27.16 -7.56
C LEU A 611 -36.20 -26.86 -6.31
N GLU A 612 -37.41 -26.31 -6.46
CA GLU A 612 -38.28 -25.98 -5.33
C GLU A 612 -38.62 -27.24 -4.51
N ILE A 613 -38.97 -28.36 -5.16
CA ILE A 613 -39.25 -29.63 -4.46
C ILE A 613 -38.04 -30.08 -3.63
N LYS A 614 -36.83 -30.01 -4.20
CA LYS A 614 -35.59 -30.42 -3.50
C LYS A 614 -35.26 -29.50 -2.33
N LEU A 615 -35.35 -28.19 -2.54
CA LEU A 615 -35.04 -27.19 -1.51
C LEU A 615 -36.09 -27.20 -0.38
N ARG A 616 -37.36 -27.48 -0.71
CA ARG A 616 -38.44 -27.67 0.28
C ARG A 616 -38.21 -28.88 1.17
N LYS A 617 -37.69 -30.00 0.63
CA LYS A 617 -37.28 -31.17 1.43
C LYS A 617 -36.17 -30.84 2.43
N LEU A 618 -35.32 -29.85 2.12
CA LEU A 618 -34.28 -29.35 3.02
C LEU A 618 -34.80 -28.27 4.00
N GLY A 619 -36.06 -27.87 3.89
CA GLY A 619 -36.70 -26.90 4.79
C GLY A 619 -36.65 -25.44 4.32
N TRP A 620 -36.25 -25.19 3.08
CA TRP A 620 -36.32 -23.86 2.46
C TRP A 620 -37.72 -23.58 1.90
N ARG A 621 -38.19 -22.33 2.02
CA ARG A 621 -39.53 -21.90 1.60
C ARG A 621 -39.46 -20.46 1.07
N ASN A 622 -40.45 -20.05 0.28
CA ASN A 622 -40.58 -18.70 -0.28
C ASN A 622 -39.32 -18.23 -1.02
N ILE A 623 -38.83 -19.06 -1.94
CA ILE A 623 -37.54 -18.87 -2.62
C ILE A 623 -37.76 -18.12 -3.93
N PRO A 624 -37.18 -16.92 -4.13
CA PRO A 624 -37.16 -16.27 -5.43
C PRO A 624 -36.22 -17.02 -6.38
N PHE A 625 -36.71 -17.33 -7.58
CA PHE A 625 -35.91 -17.86 -8.68
C PHE A 625 -35.70 -16.77 -9.71
N ILE A 626 -34.45 -16.46 -10.03
CA ILE A 626 -34.08 -15.32 -10.88
C ILE A 626 -33.17 -15.84 -12.01
N PRO A 627 -33.59 -15.78 -13.29
CA PRO A 627 -32.71 -16.07 -14.40
C PRO A 627 -31.71 -14.93 -14.56
N VAL A 628 -30.43 -15.25 -14.56
CA VAL A 628 -29.33 -14.28 -14.66
C VAL A 628 -28.26 -14.78 -15.64
N SER A 629 -27.46 -13.86 -16.15
CA SER A 629 -26.16 -14.20 -16.73
C SER A 629 -25.07 -13.39 -16.03
N SER A 630 -24.00 -14.06 -15.65
CA SER A 630 -22.82 -13.43 -15.02
C SER A 630 -21.79 -12.96 -16.05
N VAL A 631 -22.10 -13.05 -17.35
CA VAL A 631 -21.21 -12.64 -18.45
C VAL A 631 -22.00 -11.84 -19.49
N GLY A 632 -21.32 -11.03 -20.30
CA GLY A 632 -21.95 -10.15 -21.29
C GLY A 632 -22.69 -8.97 -20.63
N SER A 633 -23.90 -8.66 -21.08
CA SER A 633 -24.71 -7.53 -20.59
C SER A 633 -25.29 -7.70 -19.18
N ALA A 634 -24.90 -8.76 -18.47
CA ALA A 634 -25.32 -9.12 -17.11
C ALA A 634 -26.84 -8.98 -16.83
N PRO A 635 -27.72 -9.52 -17.70
CA PRO A 635 -29.16 -9.41 -17.58
C PRO A 635 -29.65 -9.91 -16.21
N ASN A 636 -30.57 -9.16 -15.59
CA ASN A 636 -31.21 -9.46 -14.31
C ASN A 636 -30.29 -9.59 -13.08
N VAL A 637 -28.98 -9.32 -13.21
CA VAL A 637 -28.08 -9.21 -12.05
C VAL A 637 -28.39 -7.92 -11.30
N VAL A 638 -28.45 -6.80 -12.03
CA VAL A 638 -28.74 -5.50 -11.44
C VAL A 638 -29.93 -4.79 -12.07
N HIS A 639 -29.93 -4.71 -13.40
CA HIS A 639 -31.02 -4.13 -14.16
C HIS A 639 -31.69 -5.22 -15.00
N ASN A 640 -32.99 -5.07 -15.20
CA ASN A 640 -33.69 -5.83 -16.22
C ASN A 640 -33.43 -5.13 -17.57
N ASN A 641 -32.62 -5.76 -18.43
CA ASN A 641 -32.30 -5.25 -19.76
C ASN A 641 -33.23 -5.82 -20.84
N GLY A 642 -34.33 -6.47 -20.44
CA GLY A 642 -35.32 -7.06 -21.34
C GLY A 642 -34.93 -8.41 -21.93
N ALA A 643 -33.69 -8.90 -21.76
CA ALA A 643 -33.23 -10.14 -22.40
C ALA A 643 -34.10 -11.37 -22.04
N TYR A 644 -34.61 -11.44 -20.81
CA TYR A 644 -35.52 -12.50 -20.37
C TYR A 644 -36.98 -12.03 -20.40
N HIS A 645 -37.56 -11.81 -21.59
CA HIS A 645 -38.93 -11.31 -21.75
C HIS A 645 -40.01 -12.09 -20.99
N PHE A 646 -39.78 -13.38 -20.73
CA PHE A 646 -40.70 -14.25 -20.00
C PHE A 646 -40.64 -14.09 -18.48
N TYR A 647 -39.59 -13.46 -17.96
CA TYR A 647 -39.39 -13.23 -16.53
C TYR A 647 -39.84 -11.82 -16.17
N LYS A 648 -40.85 -11.73 -15.30
CA LYS A 648 -41.43 -10.46 -14.82
C LYS A 648 -41.03 -10.08 -13.39
N GLY A 649 -40.13 -10.85 -12.78
CA GLY A 649 -39.67 -10.59 -11.42
C GLY A 649 -38.59 -9.52 -11.35
N ASP A 650 -38.24 -9.15 -10.12
CA ASP A 650 -37.17 -8.19 -9.85
C ASP A 650 -35.78 -8.80 -10.15
N PRO A 651 -34.81 -7.98 -10.61
CA PRO A 651 -33.42 -8.41 -10.71
C PRO A 651 -32.86 -8.77 -9.32
N LEU A 652 -31.73 -9.49 -9.31
CA LEU A 652 -31.09 -9.98 -8.08
C LEU A 652 -30.79 -8.84 -7.09
N TRP A 653 -30.24 -7.73 -7.59
CA TRP A 653 -29.97 -6.53 -6.80
C TRP A 653 -31.21 -5.99 -6.06
N ASN A 654 -32.32 -5.82 -6.78
CA ASN A 654 -33.57 -5.32 -6.21
C ASN A 654 -34.14 -6.31 -5.19
N THR A 655 -34.09 -7.61 -5.50
CA THR A 655 -34.54 -8.66 -4.57
C THR A 655 -33.74 -8.62 -3.26
N LEU A 656 -32.41 -8.50 -3.32
CA LEU A 656 -31.55 -8.38 -2.13
C LEU A 656 -31.80 -7.10 -1.33
N LYS A 657 -32.05 -5.98 -2.03
CA LYS A 657 -32.39 -4.69 -1.42
C LYS A 657 -33.72 -4.73 -0.68
N ASN A 658 -34.76 -5.27 -1.31
CA ASN A 658 -36.13 -5.26 -0.79
C ASN A 658 -36.35 -6.30 0.31
N LEU A 659 -35.46 -7.29 0.43
CA LEU A 659 -35.57 -8.31 1.46
C LEU A 659 -35.37 -7.72 2.86
N GLN A 660 -36.41 -7.77 3.69
CA GLN A 660 -36.33 -7.32 5.08
C GLN A 660 -35.74 -8.43 5.97
N ILE A 661 -34.68 -8.08 6.72
CA ILE A 661 -34.05 -9.00 7.67
C ILE A 661 -34.34 -8.50 9.09
N THR A 662 -34.93 -9.36 9.91
CA THR A 662 -35.06 -9.08 11.35
C THR A 662 -33.77 -9.53 12.05
N LYS A 663 -32.92 -8.58 12.45
CA LYS A 663 -31.67 -8.87 13.17
C LYS A 663 -31.86 -9.20 14.65
N ASP A 664 -32.95 -8.71 15.25
CA ASP A 664 -33.22 -8.86 16.68
C ASP A 664 -34.64 -9.39 16.91
N SER A 665 -34.78 -10.70 17.09
CA SER A 665 -36.06 -11.35 17.39
C SER A 665 -36.33 -11.51 18.90
N MET A 666 -35.34 -11.22 19.75
CA MET A 666 -35.37 -11.52 21.20
C MET A 666 -34.98 -10.32 22.08
N ASN A 667 -35.03 -9.10 21.53
CA ASN A 667 -34.54 -7.85 22.13
C ASN A 667 -33.13 -8.00 22.73
N LEU A 668 -32.23 -8.65 21.99
CA LEU A 668 -30.84 -8.93 22.35
C LEU A 668 -29.99 -7.66 22.44
N LYS A 669 -30.44 -6.56 21.85
CA LYS A 669 -29.73 -5.27 21.83
C LYS A 669 -29.50 -4.68 23.22
N ASP A 670 -30.45 -4.81 24.13
CA ASP A 670 -30.39 -4.23 25.48
C ASP A 670 -29.72 -5.15 26.52
N LYS A 671 -29.25 -6.31 26.07
CA LYS A 671 -28.58 -7.29 26.92
C LYS A 671 -27.05 -7.12 26.88
N SER A 672 -26.33 -7.82 27.77
CA SER A 672 -24.87 -7.78 27.85
C SER A 672 -24.19 -8.11 26.51
N LEU A 673 -23.10 -7.40 26.21
CA LEU A 673 -22.32 -7.58 24.99
C LEU A 673 -21.82 -9.03 24.87
N LYS A 674 -21.98 -9.61 23.69
CA LYS A 674 -21.29 -10.83 23.26
C LYS A 674 -20.70 -10.60 21.87
N LEU A 675 -19.42 -10.27 21.83
CA LEU A 675 -18.66 -10.11 20.59
C LEU A 675 -17.94 -11.43 20.28
N ALA A 676 -18.28 -12.04 19.15
CA ALA A 676 -17.72 -13.30 18.67
C ALA A 676 -16.67 -13.05 17.57
N PRO A 677 -15.38 -13.29 17.84
CA PRO A 677 -14.31 -13.20 16.84
C PRO A 677 -14.48 -14.21 15.72
N MET A 678 -14.35 -13.74 14.49
CA MET A 678 -14.11 -14.58 13.34
C MET A 678 -12.61 -14.82 13.21
N ASP A 679 -11.86 -13.72 13.20
CA ASP A 679 -10.42 -13.72 12.98
C ASP A 679 -9.77 -12.48 13.58
N ILE A 680 -8.45 -12.54 13.76
CA ILE A 680 -7.68 -11.47 14.38
C ILE A 680 -6.52 -11.12 13.46
N TYR A 681 -6.38 -9.83 13.17
CA TYR A 681 -5.32 -9.31 12.31
C TYR A 681 -4.45 -8.34 13.09
N LYS A 682 -3.16 -8.32 12.74
CA LYS A 682 -2.25 -7.24 13.10
C LYS A 682 -2.17 -6.31 11.89
N ILE A 683 -2.76 -5.13 12.01
CA ILE A 683 -2.81 -4.14 10.92
C ILE A 683 -1.82 -3.01 11.25
N GLY A 684 -0.89 -2.73 10.33
CA GLY A 684 0.18 -1.73 10.49
C GLY A 684 -0.37 -0.35 10.91
N GLY A 685 0.04 0.11 12.10
CA GLY A 685 -0.37 1.34 12.80
C GLY A 685 -1.85 1.50 13.19
N VAL A 686 -2.71 0.50 12.94
CA VAL A 686 -4.00 0.39 13.65
C VAL A 686 -3.81 -0.36 14.96
N GLY A 687 -3.01 -1.44 14.91
CA GLY A 687 -2.75 -2.34 16.03
C GLY A 687 -3.40 -3.72 15.81
N THR A 688 -3.81 -4.36 16.90
CA THR A 688 -4.57 -5.61 16.82
C THR A 688 -6.04 -5.30 16.55
N VAL A 689 -6.58 -5.85 15.47
CA VAL A 689 -7.97 -5.70 15.05
C VAL A 689 -8.67 -7.04 15.09
N ILE A 690 -9.76 -7.12 15.83
CA ILE A 690 -10.65 -8.28 15.85
C ILE A 690 -11.71 -8.06 14.78
N ILE A 691 -11.80 -8.99 13.83
CA ILE A 691 -12.94 -9.06 12.91
C ILE A 691 -13.97 -9.96 13.55
N ALA A 692 -15.13 -9.40 13.90
CA ALA A 692 -16.11 -10.07 14.74
C ALA A 692 -17.54 -9.74 14.34
N ARG A 693 -18.49 -10.57 14.79
CA ARG A 693 -19.92 -10.28 14.75
C ARG A 693 -20.44 -10.02 16.16
N ILE A 694 -21.33 -9.05 16.28
CA ILE A 694 -22.03 -8.77 17.55
C ILE A 694 -23.22 -9.72 17.66
N GLU A 695 -23.16 -10.66 18.60
CA GLU A 695 -24.23 -11.65 18.82
C GLU A 695 -25.27 -11.17 19.83
N ARG A 696 -24.87 -10.28 20.74
CA ARG A 696 -25.73 -9.71 21.80
C ARG A 696 -25.17 -8.36 22.24
N GLY A 697 -26.04 -7.46 22.69
CA GLY A 697 -25.65 -6.14 23.18
C GLY A 697 -25.11 -5.21 22.10
N THR A 698 -24.40 -4.16 22.52
CA THR A 698 -23.82 -3.16 21.61
C THR A 698 -22.44 -2.71 22.09
N ILE A 699 -21.56 -2.37 21.16
CA ILE A 699 -20.20 -1.91 21.44
C ILE A 699 -20.00 -0.50 20.89
N ARG A 700 -19.25 0.32 21.61
CA ARG A 700 -18.90 1.70 21.24
C ARG A 700 -17.41 1.90 21.29
N GLU A 701 -16.93 2.91 20.57
CA GLU A 701 -15.57 3.39 20.74
C GLU A 701 -15.32 3.79 22.20
N ASN A 702 -14.11 3.53 22.69
CA ASN A 702 -13.68 3.68 24.08
C ASN A 702 -14.35 2.75 25.11
N ASP A 703 -15.25 1.85 24.70
CA ASP A 703 -15.68 0.76 25.59
C ASP A 703 -14.45 -0.04 26.04
N THR A 704 -14.44 -0.44 27.31
CA THR A 704 -13.45 -1.39 27.83
C THR A 704 -14.05 -2.78 27.81
N ILE A 705 -13.40 -3.68 27.07
CA ILE A 705 -13.83 -5.06 26.90
C ILE A 705 -12.88 -6.01 27.63
N GLN A 706 -13.45 -7.13 28.05
CA GLN A 706 -12.74 -8.26 28.64
C GLN A 706 -13.11 -9.54 27.87
N SER A 707 -12.15 -10.44 27.71
CA SER A 707 -12.37 -11.75 27.08
C SER A 707 -12.69 -12.82 28.10
N TYR A 708 -13.41 -13.83 27.66
CA TYR A 708 -13.64 -15.08 28.36
C TYR A 708 -13.31 -16.26 27.42
N PRO A 709 -12.63 -17.33 27.90
CA PRO A 709 -12.08 -17.60 29.24
C PRO A 709 -11.01 -16.62 29.74
N LYS A 710 -10.99 -16.35 31.05
CA LYS A 710 -9.92 -15.60 31.74
C LYS A 710 -8.72 -16.53 31.90
N TYR A 711 -7.67 -16.33 31.09
CA TYR A 711 -6.39 -17.02 31.28
C TYR A 711 -5.34 -16.03 31.81
N GLY A 712 -4.68 -16.38 32.92
CA GLY A 712 -3.58 -15.59 33.50
C GLY A 712 -3.97 -14.18 33.94
N SER A 713 -3.01 -13.24 33.93
CA SER A 713 -3.23 -11.83 34.27
C SER A 713 -4.27 -11.21 33.33
N CYS A 714 -5.50 -11.03 33.81
CA CYS A 714 -6.61 -10.50 33.03
C CYS A 714 -6.27 -9.12 32.46
N LYS A 715 -6.01 -9.05 31.15
CA LYS A 715 -5.83 -7.78 30.45
C LYS A 715 -7.19 -7.30 29.97
N ASN A 716 -7.51 -6.06 30.32
CA ASN A 716 -8.66 -5.36 29.75
C ASN A 716 -8.17 -4.59 28.52
N TRP A 717 -8.98 -4.56 27.47
CA TRP A 717 -8.65 -3.84 26.25
C TRP A 717 -9.64 -2.73 26.00
N ILE A 718 -9.12 -1.59 25.55
CA ILE A 718 -9.93 -0.43 25.19
C ILE A 718 -10.16 -0.49 23.69
N VAL A 719 -11.43 -0.38 23.28
CA VAL A 719 -11.82 -0.23 21.88
C VAL A 719 -11.29 1.11 21.36
N LYS A 720 -10.31 1.06 20.46
CA LYS A 720 -9.68 2.21 19.82
C LYS A 720 -10.61 2.84 18.78
N SER A 721 -11.14 2.01 17.89
CA SER A 721 -12.04 2.41 16.81
C SER A 721 -12.87 1.21 16.37
N LEU A 722 -14.02 1.49 15.76
CA LEU A 722 -14.89 0.49 15.14
C LEU A 722 -15.06 0.80 13.65
N GLU A 723 -15.01 -0.23 12.82
CA GLU A 723 -15.22 -0.10 11.38
C GLU A 723 -16.23 -1.14 10.89
N ILE A 724 -17.27 -0.70 10.19
CA ILE A 724 -18.18 -1.59 9.46
C ILE A 724 -17.93 -1.37 7.99
N ALA A 725 -17.41 -2.40 7.32
CA ALA A 725 -17.13 -2.38 5.89
C ALA A 725 -16.28 -1.16 5.47
N PHE A 726 -15.18 -0.95 6.20
CA PHE A 726 -14.22 0.16 6.08
C PHE A 726 -14.78 1.57 6.37
N ASN A 727 -16.03 1.68 6.81
CA ASN A 727 -16.57 2.94 7.32
C ASN A 727 -16.37 2.99 8.84
N PRO A 728 -15.75 4.06 9.36
CA PRO A 728 -15.66 4.27 10.79
C PRO A 728 -17.06 4.49 11.37
N VAL A 729 -17.36 3.81 12.48
CA VAL A 729 -18.64 3.92 13.18
C VAL A 729 -18.39 4.15 14.67
N LYS A 730 -19.20 4.98 15.33
CA LYS A 730 -19.08 5.20 16.78
C LYS A 730 -19.65 4.03 17.61
N ARG A 731 -20.55 3.24 17.01
CA ARG A 731 -21.29 2.14 17.64
C ARG A 731 -21.59 1.05 16.63
N ALA A 732 -21.46 -0.21 17.06
CA ALA A 732 -21.99 -1.37 16.36
C ALA A 732 -23.08 -2.07 17.19
N ASN A 733 -24.07 -2.62 16.51
CA ASN A 733 -25.25 -3.26 17.08
C ASN A 733 -25.30 -4.76 16.77
N VAL A 734 -26.26 -5.46 17.38
CA VAL A 734 -26.50 -6.89 17.15
C VAL A 734 -26.65 -7.20 15.66
N GLY A 735 -25.89 -8.19 15.20
CA GLY A 735 -25.86 -8.66 13.82
C GLY A 735 -24.93 -7.87 12.90
N ASP A 736 -24.18 -6.89 13.40
CA ASP A 736 -23.16 -6.22 12.62
C ASP A 736 -21.86 -7.01 12.62
N PHE A 737 -21.24 -7.06 11.44
CA PHE A 737 -19.91 -7.59 11.20
C PHE A 737 -18.93 -6.42 11.17
N VAL A 738 -18.12 -6.32 12.23
CA VAL A 738 -17.35 -5.13 12.61
C VAL A 738 -15.88 -5.48 12.81
N GLY A 739 -15.00 -4.59 12.36
CA GLY A 739 -13.60 -4.54 12.76
C GLY A 739 -13.45 -3.73 14.04
N VAL A 740 -12.95 -4.35 15.10
CA VAL A 740 -12.74 -3.74 16.41
C VAL A 740 -11.25 -3.60 16.64
N ALA A 741 -10.72 -2.38 16.53
CA ALA A 741 -9.33 -2.10 16.84
C ALA A 741 -9.15 -1.95 18.36
N LEU A 742 -8.11 -2.57 18.92
CA LEU A 742 -7.83 -2.55 20.35
C LEU A 742 -6.53 -1.79 20.68
N LYS A 743 -6.58 -0.96 21.72
CA LYS A 743 -5.39 -0.27 22.26
C LYS A 743 -4.51 -1.26 23.04
N ASN A 744 -3.19 -1.15 22.87
CA ASN A 744 -2.17 -1.88 23.64
C ASN A 744 -2.37 -3.40 23.71
N CYS A 745 -3.00 -3.97 22.69
CA CYS A 745 -3.23 -5.41 22.59
C CYS A 745 -2.21 -6.06 21.67
N SER A 746 -1.48 -7.06 22.16
CA SER A 746 -0.70 -7.94 21.28
C SER A 746 -1.61 -8.99 20.64
N ILE A 747 -1.37 -9.35 19.39
CA ILE A 747 -2.10 -10.45 18.72
C ILE A 747 -1.95 -11.79 19.47
N ARG A 748 -0.88 -11.94 20.27
CA ARG A 748 -0.65 -13.15 21.08
C ARG A 748 -1.60 -13.25 22.28
N ASP A 749 -2.10 -12.11 22.77
CA ASP A 749 -2.95 -12.00 23.96
C ASP A 749 -4.41 -12.43 23.68
N ILE A 750 -4.80 -12.55 22.40
CA ILE A 750 -6.18 -12.87 22.01
C ILE A 750 -6.23 -14.13 21.16
N LYS A 751 -7.29 -14.93 21.33
CA LYS A 751 -7.57 -16.12 20.52
C LYS A 751 -8.96 -16.03 19.89
N ASN A 752 -9.11 -16.61 18.69
CA ASN A 752 -10.38 -16.60 17.93
C ASN A 752 -11.54 -17.34 18.63
N TYR A 753 -11.27 -18.12 19.68
CA TYR A 753 -12.29 -18.83 20.45
C TYR A 753 -12.72 -18.08 21.72
N TYR A 754 -12.18 -16.88 21.97
CA TYR A 754 -12.63 -16.01 23.05
C TYR A 754 -13.96 -15.36 22.70
N VAL A 755 -14.78 -15.08 23.70
CA VAL A 755 -15.95 -14.20 23.57
C VAL A 755 -15.72 -12.98 24.45
N PHE A 756 -16.07 -11.80 23.95
CA PHE A 756 -15.85 -10.55 24.69
C PHE A 756 -17.15 -9.96 25.21
N ASN A 757 -17.08 -9.48 26.44
CA ASN A 757 -18.12 -8.70 27.13
C ASN A 757 -17.54 -7.34 27.52
N LYS A 758 -18.40 -6.41 27.96
CA LYS A 758 -17.91 -5.18 28.61
C LYS A 758 -17.37 -5.50 30.01
N ILE A 759 -16.42 -4.69 30.47
CA ILE A 759 -15.76 -4.90 31.77
C ILE A 759 -16.75 -4.91 32.97
N HIS A 760 -17.81 -4.11 32.90
CA HIS A 760 -18.82 -4.00 33.96
C HIS A 760 -19.94 -5.05 33.88
N GLU A 761 -19.97 -5.86 32.82
CA GLU A 761 -20.97 -6.90 32.66
C GLU A 761 -20.52 -8.17 33.39
N PRO A 762 -21.45 -8.93 34.00
CA PRO A 762 -21.12 -10.15 34.71
C PRO A 762 -20.49 -11.17 33.76
N LEU A 763 -19.44 -11.84 34.26
CA LEU A 763 -18.84 -12.98 33.57
C LEU A 763 -19.67 -14.22 33.87
N GLU A 764 -20.14 -14.88 32.81
CA GLU A 764 -20.86 -16.14 32.92
C GLU A 764 -19.90 -17.30 33.30
N PRO A 765 -20.40 -18.39 33.91
CA PRO A 765 -19.55 -19.43 34.49
C PRO A 765 -18.71 -20.14 33.43
N MET A 766 -17.47 -20.46 33.82
CA MET A 766 -16.37 -20.61 32.85
C MET A 766 -16.20 -22.01 32.24
N ASP A 767 -16.70 -23.07 32.87
CA ASP A 767 -16.20 -24.41 32.55
C ASP A 767 -17.37 -25.34 32.22
N VAL A 768 -17.93 -25.26 31.01
CA VAL A 768 -18.97 -26.22 30.59
C VAL A 768 -18.31 -27.59 30.43
N GLU A 769 -18.50 -28.47 31.40
CA GLU A 769 -18.01 -29.86 31.34
C GLU A 769 -18.88 -30.68 30.39
N SER A 770 -20.18 -30.50 30.53
CA SER A 770 -21.20 -31.15 29.72
C SER A 770 -22.40 -30.25 29.56
N PHE A 771 -23.21 -30.52 28.55
CA PHE A 771 -24.46 -29.81 28.33
C PHE A 771 -25.52 -30.77 27.84
N GLU A 772 -26.77 -30.45 28.09
CA GLU A 772 -27.92 -31.17 27.56
C GLU A 772 -28.46 -30.41 26.35
N ALA A 773 -28.71 -31.10 25.25
CA ALA A 773 -29.17 -30.50 24.02
C ALA A 773 -30.22 -31.37 23.33
N THR A 774 -31.13 -30.70 22.63
CA THR A 774 -31.99 -31.34 21.64
C THR A 774 -31.21 -31.46 20.34
N VAL A 775 -30.91 -32.68 19.90
CA VAL A 775 -30.10 -32.99 18.73
C VAL A 775 -30.94 -33.58 17.62
N LYS A 776 -30.98 -32.95 16.46
CA LYS A 776 -31.57 -33.51 15.25
C LYS A 776 -30.52 -34.28 14.46
N ILE A 777 -30.77 -35.57 14.23
CA ILE A 777 -29.83 -36.44 13.50
C ILE A 777 -30.06 -36.30 12.00
N ILE A 778 -29.05 -35.83 11.28
CA ILE A 778 -29.09 -35.57 9.84
C ILE A 778 -28.43 -36.73 9.08
N ILE A 779 -27.29 -37.21 9.55
CA ILE A 779 -26.53 -38.31 8.94
C ILE A 779 -25.97 -39.17 10.07
N THR A 780 -26.01 -40.49 9.90
CA THR A 780 -25.35 -41.44 10.81
C THR A 780 -24.03 -41.92 10.19
N PRO A 781 -23.06 -42.34 11.02
CA PRO A 781 -21.84 -43.01 10.57
C PRO A 781 -22.16 -44.32 9.83
N GLU A 782 -21.12 -44.96 9.25
CA GLU A 782 -21.25 -46.23 8.49
C GLU A 782 -21.95 -47.35 9.28
N SER A 783 -21.93 -47.30 10.61
CA SER A 783 -22.68 -48.20 11.49
C SER A 783 -24.21 -48.06 11.39
N GLY A 784 -24.73 -47.03 10.71
CA GLY A 784 -26.16 -46.80 10.49
C GLY A 784 -26.89 -46.07 11.63
N GLU A 785 -26.25 -45.95 12.80
CA GLU A 785 -26.84 -45.36 14.01
C GLU A 785 -25.77 -44.68 14.90
N ILE A 786 -26.19 -43.66 15.65
CA ILE A 786 -25.38 -42.97 16.66
C ILE A 786 -25.70 -43.59 18.01
N ARG A 787 -24.69 -44.16 18.67
CA ARG A 787 -24.81 -44.86 19.94
C ARG A 787 -24.37 -44.01 21.13
N VAL A 788 -24.84 -44.34 22.32
CA VAL A 788 -24.28 -43.82 23.57
C VAL A 788 -22.77 -44.06 23.57
N GLY A 789 -22.02 -43.02 23.90
CA GLY A 789 -20.56 -43.00 23.88
C GLY A 789 -19.91 -42.61 22.56
N TYR A 790 -20.70 -42.34 21.51
CA TYR A 790 -20.19 -41.89 20.22
C TYR A 790 -19.45 -40.54 20.33
N THR A 791 -18.27 -40.47 19.73
CA THR A 791 -17.39 -39.30 19.75
C THR A 791 -17.34 -38.61 18.40
N CYS A 792 -17.48 -37.29 18.39
CA CYS A 792 -17.46 -36.48 17.17
C CYS A 792 -16.91 -35.08 17.43
N LYS A 793 -16.76 -34.28 16.37
CA LYS A 793 -16.36 -32.87 16.49
C LYS A 793 -17.61 -32.00 16.64
N MET A 794 -17.65 -31.21 17.69
CA MET A 794 -18.62 -30.13 17.87
C MET A 794 -18.05 -28.85 17.29
N HIS A 795 -18.69 -28.31 16.26
CA HIS A 795 -18.41 -26.97 15.75
C HIS A 795 -19.28 -25.95 16.47
N PHE A 796 -18.63 -24.93 17.00
CA PHE A 796 -19.24 -23.80 17.69
C PHE A 796 -18.52 -22.52 17.25
N MET A 797 -19.27 -21.55 16.72
CA MET A 797 -18.73 -20.40 15.99
C MET A 797 -17.71 -20.84 14.92
N THR A 798 -16.49 -20.30 14.99
CA THR A 798 -15.35 -20.63 14.12
C THR A 798 -14.47 -21.75 14.69
N TYR A 799 -14.82 -22.30 15.86
CA TYR A 799 -14.00 -23.21 16.64
C TYR A 799 -14.54 -24.64 16.72
N LYS A 800 -13.69 -25.60 17.11
CA LYS A 800 -14.01 -27.02 17.17
C LYS A 800 -13.63 -27.62 18.52
N TYR A 801 -14.55 -28.35 19.11
CA TYR A 801 -14.33 -29.16 20.30
C TYR A 801 -14.49 -30.63 19.95
N LEU A 802 -13.72 -31.49 20.61
CA LEU A 802 -14.01 -32.92 20.58
C LEU A 802 -15.04 -33.21 21.68
N CYS A 803 -16.13 -33.87 21.33
CA CYS A 803 -17.20 -34.18 22.27
C CYS A 803 -17.61 -35.64 22.20
N LYS A 804 -18.25 -36.11 23.27
CA LYS A 804 -18.84 -37.44 23.39
C LYS A 804 -20.31 -37.29 23.73
N ILE A 805 -21.18 -38.00 23.00
CA ILE A 805 -22.58 -38.19 23.39
C ILE A 805 -22.53 -39.14 24.58
N GLU A 806 -22.64 -38.59 25.79
CA GLU A 806 -22.50 -39.34 27.04
C GLU A 806 -23.75 -40.16 27.33
N GLU A 807 -24.92 -39.61 27.02
CA GLU A 807 -26.22 -40.21 27.33
C GLU A 807 -27.27 -39.73 26.34
N ILE A 808 -28.15 -40.62 25.90
CA ILE A 808 -29.35 -40.28 25.12
C ILE A 808 -30.54 -40.45 26.07
N MET A 809 -31.14 -39.34 26.50
CA MET A 809 -32.25 -39.32 27.47
C MET A 809 -33.58 -39.67 26.83
N SER A 810 -33.82 -39.20 25.61
CA SER A 810 -35.00 -39.61 24.84
C SER A 810 -34.77 -39.52 23.33
N VAL A 811 -35.56 -40.29 22.56
CA VAL A 811 -35.63 -40.27 21.10
C VAL A 811 -37.09 -40.08 20.67
N ARG A 812 -37.31 -39.24 19.66
CA ARG A 812 -38.62 -39.03 19.00
C ARG A 812 -38.45 -38.85 17.49
N MET A 813 -39.52 -39.12 16.73
CA MET A 813 -39.50 -39.06 15.26
C MET A 813 -39.57 -37.63 14.68
N SER A 814 -40.15 -36.68 15.41
CA SER A 814 -40.15 -35.28 15.00
C SER A 814 -40.18 -34.34 16.21
N GLU A 815 -39.91 -33.05 16.00
CA GLU A 815 -40.02 -32.03 17.03
C GLU A 815 -41.47 -31.83 17.54
N THR A 816 -42.47 -32.20 16.73
CA THR A 816 -43.90 -31.94 16.96
C THR A 816 -44.69 -33.15 17.45
N ASN A 817 -44.26 -34.39 17.19
CA ASN A 817 -44.92 -35.61 17.68
C ASN A 817 -44.34 -36.04 19.03
N LYS A 818 -45.09 -35.77 20.11
CA LYS A 818 -44.75 -36.20 21.49
C LYS A 818 -45.33 -37.58 21.87
N THR A 819 -46.12 -38.21 21.01
CA THR A 819 -46.88 -39.44 21.31
C THR A 819 -46.06 -40.73 21.23
N GLU A 820 -44.85 -40.70 20.68
CA GLU A 820 -43.93 -41.85 20.53
C GLU A 820 -42.51 -41.48 21.01
N GLU A 821 -42.39 -41.08 22.28
CA GLU A 821 -41.11 -40.75 22.91
C GLU A 821 -40.54 -41.99 23.61
N GLN A 822 -39.36 -42.43 23.19
CA GLN A 822 -38.65 -43.55 23.79
C GLN A 822 -37.60 -43.01 24.77
N HIS A 823 -37.66 -43.41 26.04
CA HIS A 823 -36.76 -42.93 27.09
C HIS A 823 -35.51 -43.83 27.23
N TYR A 824 -34.36 -43.19 27.45
CA TYR A 824 -33.03 -43.81 27.61
C TYR A 824 -32.62 -44.86 26.57
N PRO A 825 -32.80 -44.60 25.26
CA PRO A 825 -32.39 -45.54 24.21
C PRO A 825 -30.86 -45.59 24.05
N GLN A 826 -30.34 -46.74 23.61
CA GLN A 826 -28.90 -46.93 23.40
C GLN A 826 -28.38 -46.37 22.07
N SER A 827 -29.28 -46.07 21.13
CA SER A 827 -28.93 -45.56 19.81
C SER A 827 -30.02 -44.66 19.21
N ALA A 828 -29.63 -43.89 18.19
CA ALA A 828 -30.48 -43.03 17.40
C ALA A 828 -30.15 -43.13 15.90
N LYS A 829 -31.17 -43.03 15.05
CA LYS A 829 -31.09 -43.16 13.59
C LYS A 829 -31.32 -41.83 12.88
N VAL A 830 -31.03 -41.80 11.58
CA VAL A 830 -31.25 -40.63 10.71
C VAL A 830 -32.70 -40.15 10.78
N GLY A 831 -32.90 -38.84 10.89
CA GLY A 831 -34.21 -38.18 10.92
C GLY A 831 -34.80 -38.04 12.32
N GLN A 832 -34.33 -38.83 13.30
CA GLN A 832 -34.79 -38.75 14.68
C GLN A 832 -34.24 -37.49 15.38
N VAL A 833 -34.99 -37.04 16.38
CA VAL A 833 -34.61 -35.97 17.29
C VAL A 833 -34.40 -36.59 18.65
N ILE A 834 -33.26 -36.30 19.28
CA ILE A 834 -32.90 -36.84 20.58
C ILE A 834 -32.71 -35.74 21.60
N GLN A 835 -33.02 -36.03 22.86
CA GLN A 835 -32.53 -35.25 23.97
C GLN A 835 -31.28 -35.95 24.51
N ALA A 836 -30.13 -35.31 24.46
CA ALA A 836 -28.85 -35.96 24.78
C ALA A 836 -27.97 -35.10 25.69
N ARG A 837 -27.21 -35.76 26.56
CA ARG A 837 -26.10 -35.14 27.30
C ARG A 837 -24.82 -35.31 26.49
N ILE A 838 -24.15 -34.20 26.22
CA ILE A 838 -22.91 -34.14 25.47
C ILE A 838 -21.81 -33.65 26.41
N ARG A 839 -20.76 -34.46 26.58
CA ARG A 839 -19.56 -34.09 27.36
C ARG A 839 -18.45 -33.62 26.43
N LEU A 840 -17.77 -32.54 26.81
CA LEU A 840 -16.56 -32.07 26.12
C LEU A 840 -15.34 -32.88 26.56
N LEU A 841 -14.49 -33.30 25.62
CA LEU A 841 -13.28 -34.07 25.91
C LEU A 841 -12.07 -33.14 26.07
N MET A 842 -11.56 -33.05 27.30
CA MET A 842 -10.68 -31.97 27.79
C MET A 842 -9.23 -31.92 27.26
N ARG A 843 -8.84 -32.73 26.25
CA ARG A 843 -7.42 -32.89 25.86
C ARG A 843 -6.78 -31.67 25.17
N PHE A 844 -7.58 -30.72 24.66
CA PHE A 844 -7.02 -29.62 23.84
C PHE A 844 -7.45 -28.22 24.30
N HIS A 845 -8.70 -28.02 24.72
CA HIS A 845 -9.22 -26.72 25.15
C HIS A 845 -10.27 -26.95 26.25
N LYS A 846 -10.04 -26.40 27.45
CA LYS A 846 -10.85 -26.71 28.66
C LYS A 846 -12.19 -25.94 28.74
N PHE A 847 -12.52 -25.07 27.78
CA PHE A 847 -13.63 -24.12 27.93
C PHE A 847 -14.38 -23.92 26.61
N ALA A 848 -15.71 -23.95 26.64
CA ALA A 848 -16.59 -23.59 25.52
C ALA A 848 -17.62 -22.55 25.99
N PRO A 849 -17.68 -21.35 25.38
CA PRO A 849 -18.55 -20.27 25.83
C PRO A 849 -19.98 -20.45 25.29
N LEU A 850 -20.61 -21.58 25.64
CA LEU A 850 -21.97 -21.94 25.23
C LEU A 850 -23.02 -21.17 26.02
N GLU A 851 -24.11 -20.80 25.36
CA GLU A 851 -25.31 -20.23 25.98
C GLU A 851 -26.53 -21.16 25.76
N LEU A 852 -27.64 -20.91 26.44
CA LEU A 852 -28.88 -21.61 26.18
C LEU A 852 -29.47 -21.16 24.85
N TYR A 853 -29.98 -22.10 24.04
CA TYR A 853 -30.60 -21.81 22.76
C TYR A 853 -31.82 -20.88 22.88
N SER A 854 -32.55 -20.96 24.00
CA SER A 854 -33.67 -20.07 24.33
C SER A 854 -33.26 -18.62 24.61
N GLU A 855 -32.01 -18.40 25.03
CA GLU A 855 -31.49 -17.07 25.36
C GLU A 855 -30.77 -16.43 24.18
N ASN A 856 -29.99 -17.23 23.44
CA ASN A 856 -29.25 -16.84 22.26
C ASN A 856 -29.18 -18.00 21.26
N PRO A 857 -30.03 -18.02 20.22
CA PRO A 857 -30.09 -19.11 19.26
C PRO A 857 -28.79 -19.36 18.50
N ARG A 858 -27.94 -18.33 18.32
CA ARG A 858 -26.66 -18.45 17.59
C ARG A 858 -25.55 -19.04 18.46
N LEU A 859 -25.50 -18.66 19.75
CA LEU A 859 -24.53 -19.19 20.71
C LEU A 859 -25.00 -20.49 21.40
N GLY A 860 -26.30 -20.79 21.36
CA GLY A 860 -26.86 -22.05 21.86
C GLY A 860 -27.05 -23.12 20.79
N ARG A 861 -26.60 -22.90 19.56
CA ARG A 861 -26.64 -23.90 18.49
C ARG A 861 -25.23 -24.38 18.15
N VAL A 862 -25.04 -25.69 18.17
CA VAL A 862 -23.78 -26.33 17.80
C VAL A 862 -24.00 -27.38 16.71
N LEU A 863 -23.02 -27.53 15.82
CA LEU A 863 -23.05 -28.55 14.77
C LEU A 863 -22.18 -29.72 15.16
N LEU A 864 -22.73 -30.92 15.09
CA LEU A 864 -21.98 -32.15 15.27
C LEU A 864 -21.49 -32.63 13.90
N VAL A 865 -20.19 -32.85 13.77
CA VAL A 865 -19.51 -33.20 12.53
C VAL A 865 -18.62 -34.42 12.75
N ASP A 866 -18.71 -35.38 11.85
CA ASP A 866 -17.78 -36.52 11.78
C ASP A 866 -17.33 -36.78 10.35
N LYS A 867 -16.05 -37.11 10.15
CA LYS A 867 -15.42 -37.30 8.82
C LYS A 867 -15.82 -36.21 7.78
N ASN A 868 -15.91 -34.95 8.21
CA ASN A 868 -16.35 -33.78 7.42
C ASN A 868 -17.80 -33.84 6.89
N LYS A 869 -18.67 -34.60 7.55
CA LYS A 869 -20.12 -34.67 7.29
C LYS A 869 -20.87 -34.15 8.51
N LEU A 870 -21.90 -33.34 8.25
CA LEU A 870 -22.81 -32.88 9.30
C LEU A 870 -23.69 -34.05 9.77
N ILE A 871 -23.40 -34.57 10.96
CA ILE A 871 -24.12 -35.69 11.56
C ILE A 871 -25.39 -35.22 12.29
N GLY A 872 -25.37 -34.02 12.87
CA GLY A 872 -26.54 -33.48 13.54
C GLY A 872 -26.39 -32.03 13.98
N VAL A 873 -27.51 -31.43 14.38
CA VAL A 873 -27.60 -30.08 14.92
C VAL A 873 -28.11 -30.17 16.34
N ALA A 874 -27.37 -29.62 17.29
CA ALA A 874 -27.71 -29.64 18.70
C ALA A 874 -28.05 -28.24 19.17
N ASN A 875 -29.25 -28.08 19.74
CA ASN A 875 -29.70 -26.86 20.40
C ASN A 875 -29.55 -27.06 21.90
N VAL A 876 -28.70 -26.27 22.54
CA VAL A 876 -28.37 -26.35 23.97
C VAL A 876 -29.57 -25.96 24.81
N THR A 877 -29.95 -26.84 25.73
CA THR A 877 -31.11 -26.70 26.62
C THR A 877 -30.72 -26.54 28.08
N LYS A 878 -29.53 -27.03 28.48
CA LYS A 878 -29.00 -26.91 29.84
C LYS A 878 -27.49 -26.98 29.82
N LEU A 879 -26.83 -26.22 30.69
CA LEU A 879 -25.37 -26.20 30.86
C LEU A 879 -25.01 -26.82 32.21
N ASN A 880 -24.01 -27.70 32.24
CA ASN A 880 -23.44 -28.26 33.46
C ASN A 880 -21.98 -27.82 33.57
N TYR A 881 -21.65 -27.11 34.65
CA TYR A 881 -20.32 -26.54 34.86
C TYR A 881 -19.43 -27.47 35.71
N CYS A 882 -18.11 -27.43 35.50
CA CYS A 882 -17.13 -28.12 36.34
C CYS A 882 -17.25 -27.67 37.81
N LYS A 883 -17.24 -28.64 38.72
CA LYS A 883 -17.16 -28.40 40.17
C LYS A 883 -15.70 -28.39 40.63
N THR A 884 -14.91 -27.36 40.34
CA THR A 884 -13.57 -27.23 40.95
C THR A 884 -13.12 -25.78 41.09
N SER A 885 -12.79 -25.39 42.32
CA SER A 885 -12.06 -24.19 42.70
C SER A 885 -10.64 -24.21 42.12
N PHE A 886 -10.25 -23.14 41.42
CA PHE A 886 -8.88 -22.96 40.93
C PHE A 886 -7.87 -22.94 42.09
N LYS A 887 -7.00 -23.95 42.18
CA LYS A 887 -5.64 -23.78 42.71
C LYS A 887 -4.72 -23.66 41.49
N GLU A 888 -3.95 -22.59 41.46
CA GLU A 888 -2.92 -22.34 40.45
C GLU A 888 -1.81 -23.40 40.62
N ASP A 889 -1.68 -24.31 39.64
CA ASP A 889 -0.51 -25.18 39.50
C ASP A 889 0.19 -24.82 38.19
N ASP A 890 1.32 -24.11 38.32
CA ASP A 890 2.16 -23.59 37.23
C ASP A 890 3.13 -24.63 36.61
N ASP A 891 3.02 -25.92 36.95
CA ASP A 891 4.12 -26.88 36.74
C ASP A 891 4.02 -27.81 35.51
N ILE A 892 3.02 -27.70 34.63
CA ILE A 892 2.82 -28.73 33.56
C ILE A 892 3.35 -28.32 32.16
N VAL A 893 3.98 -27.15 31.98
CA VAL A 893 4.47 -26.73 30.63
C VAL A 893 5.91 -27.18 30.33
N LYS A 894 6.63 -27.86 31.23
CA LYS A 894 8.04 -28.19 30.98
C LYS A 894 8.37 -29.51 30.28
N ASN A 895 7.42 -30.39 30.00
CA ASN A 895 7.74 -31.67 29.32
C ASN A 895 6.70 -32.02 28.25
N THR A 896 6.90 -31.57 27.01
CA THR A 896 6.41 -32.25 25.79
C THR A 896 7.02 -31.60 24.53
N HIS A 897 8.33 -31.77 24.35
CA HIS A 897 8.90 -31.96 23.01
C HIS A 897 9.20 -33.44 22.85
N GLN A 898 8.20 -34.20 22.40
CA GLN A 898 8.33 -35.51 21.74
C GLN A 898 7.06 -35.78 20.94
#